data_AF-A0A254T487-F1
#
_entry.id   AF-A0A254T487-F1
#
_cell.length_a   1.000
_cell.length_b   1.000
_cell.length_c   1.000
_cell.angle_alpha   90.00
_cell.angle_beta   90.00
_cell.angle_gamma   90.00
#
_symmetry.space_group_name_H-M   'P 1'
#
loop_
_entity.id
_entity.type
_entity.pdbx_description
1 polymer ?
#
loop_
_entity_poly.entity_id
_entity_poly.type
_entity_poly.pdbx_seq_one_letter_code
_entity_poly.pdbx_strand_id
1 'polypeptide(L)'
;MVYTKWHVLLSIVVLLVACGNDDLVVETSIDSSVEDIEEISSSSSAKVKLSSSSKGISSAKENVSSSSAREPDSSATDSVPAAVIKDKTIYGVAQKGPFRAGTKVKIYELDAKTFAQTGKYFEGKVQSDKDGSFVVPGVTLSSPYVLFEVSGSNITLNALADLSDHDTVNVNVLTHLEQDRVFYLLEQGLKFFSAKILAEVDVLSAFYIMGSFASFVDMSIAGDKGSAELLAVSVLSLCYGGESKLAEFLKDFAADIKEDGKWNDEIAKAKIADEAQNKYFEGKLDAIYRDILGWKIGSLPSSQDYIKRINDFWSRIYDIGFCPAYPAYSTDSVARHVNNKNSSIYDSDICFYCKKSKIWTWLRGSCIDGPVDEPKQEEVPASGFDGQLREGDRGDVEKFDEILGRWVDANEEDRTLMLDGCTFKRRGEISKSPKDGAYYYCDSCPDAILWYNNGAAPGEPPSWRKAVDVDFVRRDEKCEAGDVGRIIERADSVTGSFYCTVNGWTNLKDWSYDVPKEFRFNPDIDYGTMTDDRDGKKYKTVKIGDQVWMAENLNYAGPNDDISRCYEDAPVTCEAGGRLYSLSVADTVCPSGWHLPKKEEFEILLTTVGGIDKASNELRSISGWTNDYSGSDAYGFSAVPTGGALVESHYGDFFSYSGYSAFFFSSDGYVLSIQLWGRTSFSGKGGAVNDPNEALLPVRCLKDAE
;
A
#
# COMPACT_ATOMS: atom_id res chain seq x y z
N MET A 1 4.85 38.78 -9.34
CA MET A 1 3.79 38.66 -8.32
C MET A 1 2.72 37.78 -8.93
N VAL A 2 2.34 36.70 -8.24
CA VAL A 2 1.43 35.60 -8.67
C VAL A 2 2.07 34.54 -9.60
N TYR A 3 2.85 33.63 -9.01
CA TYR A 3 3.11 32.26 -9.48
C TYR A 3 3.52 31.43 -8.26
N THR A 4 2.54 30.96 -7.49
CA THR A 4 2.70 30.00 -6.39
C THR A 4 1.34 29.41 -6.03
N LYS A 5 0.99 28.25 -6.61
CA LYS A 5 -0.07 27.32 -6.12
C LYS A 5 -0.20 26.09 -7.05
N TRP A 6 0.85 25.29 -7.24
CA TRP A 6 0.75 24.00 -7.99
C TRP A 6 1.77 22.92 -7.54
N HIS A 7 2.14 22.84 -6.25
CA HIS A 7 3.06 21.81 -5.74
C HIS A 7 2.66 21.18 -4.39
N VAL A 8 1.36 21.03 -4.09
CA VAL A 8 0.90 20.62 -2.74
C VAL A 8 0.41 19.16 -2.62
N LEU A 9 0.61 18.28 -3.61
CA LEU A 9 -0.02 16.94 -3.58
C LEU A 9 0.87 15.71 -3.80
N LEU A 10 2.19 15.77 -3.55
CA LEU A 10 3.08 14.62 -3.85
C LEU A 10 3.88 13.99 -2.69
N SER A 11 3.53 14.24 -1.44
CA SER A 11 4.27 13.67 -0.28
C SER A 11 3.39 12.90 0.71
N ILE A 12 2.14 12.58 0.32
CA ILE A 12 1.18 11.84 1.18
C ILE A 12 0.79 10.48 0.59
N VAL A 13 0.92 10.27 -0.73
CA VAL A 13 0.46 9.03 -1.39
C VAL A 13 1.49 7.89 -1.32
N VAL A 14 2.73 8.17 -0.91
CA VAL A 14 3.87 7.27 -1.15
C VAL A 14 4.12 6.26 0.00
N LEU A 15 3.23 6.19 0.99
CA LEU A 15 3.18 5.11 2.00
C LEU A 15 1.80 4.42 2.07
N LEU A 16 0.83 4.84 1.25
CA LEU A 16 -0.57 4.39 1.35
C LEU A 16 -0.97 3.28 0.37
N VAL A 17 -0.11 2.84 -0.56
CA VAL A 17 -0.49 1.82 -1.56
C VAL A 17 -0.08 0.38 -1.17
N ALA A 18 0.45 0.16 0.04
CA ALA A 18 0.77 -1.18 0.54
C ALA A 18 0.13 -1.46 1.92
N CYS A 19 -1.17 -1.77 1.87
CA CYS A 19 -2.06 -2.32 2.92
C CYS A 19 -2.70 -1.36 3.95
N GLY A 20 -4.01 -1.11 3.79
CA GLY A 20 -4.99 -1.24 4.89
C GLY A 20 -5.75 0.01 5.35
N ASN A 21 -7.04 0.06 4.96
CA ASN A 21 -8.21 0.84 5.45
C ASN A 21 -8.17 2.38 5.51
N ASP A 22 -9.05 2.96 4.72
CA ASP A 22 -9.52 4.34 4.73
C ASP A 22 -10.32 4.64 5.99
N ASP A 23 -9.80 5.54 6.81
CA ASP A 23 -10.58 6.40 7.71
C ASP A 23 -9.82 7.72 7.87
N LEU A 24 -10.12 8.69 7.01
CA LEU A 24 -9.71 10.08 7.18
C LEU A 24 -10.91 10.98 6.93
N VAL A 25 -11.75 11.10 7.97
CA VAL A 25 -12.69 12.21 8.12
C VAL A 25 -11.87 13.50 8.22
N VAL A 26 -11.98 14.33 7.18
CA VAL A 26 -11.59 15.74 7.23
C VAL A 26 -12.80 16.52 7.73
N GLU A 27 -12.88 16.81 9.03
CA GLU A 27 -13.76 17.87 9.52
C GLU A 27 -12.97 19.16 9.70
N THR A 28 -13.33 20.15 8.88
CA THR A 28 -12.90 21.53 9.01
C THR A 28 -13.74 22.26 10.07
N SER A 29 -13.07 22.66 11.15
CA SER A 29 -13.16 23.97 11.84
C SER A 29 -14.44 24.38 12.59
N ILE A 30 -14.29 24.77 13.87
CA ILE A 30 -14.42 26.13 14.45
C ILE A 30 -14.71 26.03 15.97
N ASP A 31 -14.00 26.88 16.70
CA ASP A 31 -13.97 27.12 18.15
C ASP A 31 -15.30 27.68 18.73
N SER A 32 -15.71 27.15 19.89
CA SER A 32 -16.41 27.94 20.93
C SER A 32 -16.33 27.28 22.31
N SER A 33 -15.66 27.97 23.22
CA SER A 33 -15.62 27.87 24.70
C SER A 33 -16.91 27.46 25.43
N VAL A 34 -16.77 26.78 26.59
CA VAL A 34 -17.22 27.21 27.95
C VAL A 34 -16.99 26.09 29.02
N GLU A 35 -16.26 26.48 30.07
CA GLU A 35 -16.26 26.17 31.53
C GLU A 35 -16.51 24.76 32.13
N ASP A 36 -15.55 24.38 32.99
CA ASP A 36 -15.59 23.77 34.34
C ASP A 36 -16.39 22.50 34.65
N ILE A 37 -15.71 21.52 35.31
CA ILE A 37 -16.07 20.96 36.63
C ILE A 37 -14.89 20.13 37.20
N GLU A 38 -14.66 20.29 38.50
CA GLU A 38 -13.59 19.78 39.37
C GLU A 38 -13.63 18.27 39.71
N GLU A 39 -12.45 17.80 40.17
CA GLU A 39 -12.08 16.78 41.18
C GLU A 39 -13.01 15.60 41.54
N ILE A 40 -12.40 14.42 41.77
CA ILE A 40 -12.34 13.75 43.09
C ILE A 40 -11.24 12.66 43.11
N SER A 41 -10.43 12.73 44.17
CA SER A 41 -9.41 11.78 44.63
C SER A 41 -9.96 10.44 45.16
N SER A 42 -9.15 9.38 45.21
CA SER A 42 -8.66 8.80 46.48
C SER A 42 -7.81 7.52 46.33
N SER A 43 -6.82 7.46 47.21
CA SER A 43 -5.85 6.42 47.58
C SER A 43 -6.37 5.00 47.87
N SER A 44 -5.49 3.99 47.78
CA SER A 44 -4.97 3.30 48.99
C SER A 44 -3.86 2.29 48.70
N SER A 45 -2.94 2.21 49.65
CA SER A 45 -1.70 1.44 49.66
C SER A 45 -1.88 0.12 50.43
N ALA A 46 -1.15 -0.93 50.07
CA ALA A 46 -0.77 -1.97 51.03
C ALA A 46 0.55 -2.66 50.65
N LYS A 47 1.57 -2.48 51.51
CA LYS A 47 2.82 -3.25 51.56
C LYS A 47 2.59 -4.54 52.34
N VAL A 48 3.14 -5.66 51.86
CA VAL A 48 3.58 -6.78 52.72
C VAL A 48 4.93 -7.30 52.23
N LYS A 49 5.82 -7.56 53.19
CA LYS A 49 7.23 -7.95 53.09
C LYS A 49 7.38 -9.33 53.74
N LEU A 50 8.26 -10.19 53.25
CA LEU A 50 8.92 -11.38 53.86
C LEU A 50 9.07 -12.46 52.77
N SER A 51 10.14 -13.25 52.60
CA SER A 51 11.55 -13.31 53.05
C SER A 51 12.07 -14.68 52.55
N SER A 52 13.36 -14.77 52.17
CA SER A 52 14.28 -15.93 52.34
C SER A 52 13.80 -17.34 51.92
N SER A 53 14.56 -18.22 51.25
CA SER A 53 16.00 -18.32 51.06
C SER A 53 16.33 -19.64 50.35
N SER A 54 17.27 -19.56 49.41
CA SER A 54 18.46 -20.41 49.23
C SER A 54 18.41 -21.92 48.87
N LYS A 55 19.47 -22.27 48.12
CA LYS A 55 20.19 -23.55 47.89
C LYS A 55 19.70 -24.37 46.69
N GLY A 56 20.57 -24.84 45.78
CA GLY A 56 22.03 -24.83 45.65
C GLY A 56 22.38 -25.38 44.24
N ILE A 57 23.51 -24.96 43.63
CA ILE A 57 24.78 -25.73 43.57
C ILE A 57 24.61 -27.01 42.70
N SER A 58 25.32 -27.28 41.60
CA SER A 58 26.73 -27.03 41.25
C SER A 58 27.03 -27.30 39.76
N SER A 59 28.04 -26.58 39.23
CA SER A 59 29.24 -27.05 38.46
C SER A 59 29.11 -28.09 37.33
N ALA A 60 29.88 -28.10 36.22
CA ALA A 60 31.18 -27.50 35.92
C ALA A 60 31.45 -27.46 34.40
N LYS A 61 32.24 -26.44 33.99
CA LYS A 61 33.40 -26.39 33.07
C LYS A 61 33.52 -27.39 31.90
N GLU A 62 33.80 -26.87 30.70
CA GLU A 62 35.15 -26.81 30.08
C GLU A 62 35.12 -26.10 28.69
N ASN A 63 35.91 -25.03 28.52
CA ASN A 63 37.13 -24.91 27.67
C ASN A 63 36.88 -24.55 26.19
N VAL A 64 37.17 -23.29 25.83
CA VAL A 64 37.81 -22.96 24.54
C VAL A 64 38.86 -21.87 24.75
N SER A 65 40.02 -22.13 24.15
CA SER A 65 41.31 -21.44 24.25
C SER A 65 41.35 -20.06 23.61
N SER A 66 42.23 -19.24 24.19
CA SER A 66 42.60 -17.87 23.83
C SER A 66 43.46 -17.75 22.55
N SER A 67 43.38 -16.58 21.91
CA SER A 67 44.58 -15.94 21.35
C SER A 67 44.51 -14.39 21.44
N SER A 68 45.31 -13.87 22.37
CA SER A 68 46.07 -12.61 22.36
C SER A 68 45.45 -11.33 21.77
N ALA A 69 45.01 -10.44 22.65
CA ALA A 69 45.24 -9.00 22.50
C ALA A 69 45.74 -8.42 23.84
N ARG A 70 46.81 -7.62 23.75
CA ARG A 70 47.58 -7.03 24.85
C ARG A 70 46.70 -6.17 25.76
N GLU A 71 46.81 -6.36 27.08
CA GLU A 71 46.47 -5.31 28.05
C GLU A 71 47.50 -4.17 27.96
N PRO A 72 47.06 -2.92 28.23
CA PRO A 72 47.79 -2.18 29.23
C PRO A 72 46.86 -1.55 30.29
N ASP A 73 47.21 -1.93 31.52
CA ASP A 73 47.49 -1.06 32.67
C ASP A 73 46.35 -0.32 33.38
N SER A 74 46.07 -0.84 34.56
CA SER A 74 45.33 -0.20 35.64
C SER A 74 46.18 0.88 36.31
N SER A 75 45.99 2.15 35.93
CA SER A 75 45.92 3.30 36.86
C SER A 75 45.94 4.62 36.08
N ALA A 76 44.77 5.20 35.88
CA ALA A 76 44.63 6.63 35.68
C ALA A 76 43.35 7.07 36.38
N THR A 77 43.50 7.61 37.59
CA THR A 77 42.53 8.55 38.13
C THR A 77 42.56 9.79 37.25
N ASP A 78 41.56 9.94 36.38
CA ASP A 78 41.22 11.23 35.79
C ASP A 78 39.70 11.30 35.67
N SER A 79 39.12 12.28 36.39
CA SER A 79 37.78 12.75 36.13
C SER A 79 37.66 13.12 34.65
N VAL A 80 36.75 12.49 33.91
CA VAL A 80 36.45 12.86 32.52
C VAL A 80 36.17 14.37 32.49
N PRO A 81 37.02 15.20 31.86
CA PRO A 81 36.68 16.59 31.64
C PRO A 81 35.49 16.58 30.68
N ALA A 82 34.40 17.24 31.06
CA ALA A 82 33.26 17.39 30.16
C ALA A 82 33.77 18.04 28.87
N ALA A 83 33.74 17.29 27.77
CA ALA A 83 34.17 17.80 26.47
C ALA A 83 33.19 18.92 26.09
N VAL A 84 33.68 20.16 26.06
CA VAL A 84 32.87 21.31 25.67
C VAL A 84 32.73 21.29 24.16
N ILE A 85 31.52 21.03 23.67
CA ILE A 85 31.18 21.19 22.25
C ILE A 85 31.01 22.68 21.99
N LYS A 86 31.70 23.25 21.00
CA LYS A 86 31.63 24.68 20.67
C LYS A 86 31.33 24.87 19.20
N ASP A 87 30.29 25.65 18.93
CA ASP A 87 29.92 26.11 17.59
C ASP A 87 29.92 24.99 16.53
N LYS A 88 29.45 23.80 16.92
CA LYS A 88 29.44 22.62 16.08
C LYS A 88 28.17 22.60 15.24
N THR A 89 28.31 22.31 13.95
CA THR A 89 27.13 22.06 13.09
C THR A 89 26.90 20.56 13.04
N ILE A 90 25.66 20.15 13.33
CA ILE A 90 25.28 18.74 13.34
C ILE A 90 24.41 18.44 12.13
N TYR A 91 24.73 17.35 11.45
CA TYR A 91 24.01 16.81 10.30
C TYR A 91 23.31 15.50 10.65
N GLY A 92 22.41 15.05 9.80
CA GLY A 92 21.78 13.74 9.93
C GLY A 92 20.56 13.60 9.05
N VAL A 93 19.94 12.43 9.13
CA VAL A 93 18.61 12.16 8.53
C VAL A 93 17.61 11.75 9.60
N ALA A 94 16.36 12.16 9.44
CA ALA A 94 15.24 11.72 10.26
C ALA A 94 14.34 10.77 9.44
N GLN A 95 14.24 9.50 9.87
CA GLN A 95 13.70 8.42 9.04
C GLN A 95 12.76 7.46 9.82
N LYS A 96 11.46 7.58 9.54
CA LYS A 96 10.42 6.53 9.63
C LYS A 96 9.95 6.07 8.24
N GLY A 97 10.76 6.39 7.22
CA GLY A 97 10.33 7.15 6.04
C GLY A 97 10.77 8.62 6.18
N PRO A 98 11.09 9.35 5.09
CA PRO A 98 11.58 10.73 5.19
C PRO A 98 10.62 11.63 5.97
N PHE A 99 11.09 12.27 7.04
CA PHE A 99 10.32 13.35 7.65
C PHE A 99 10.19 14.52 6.69
N ARG A 100 9.10 15.28 6.79
CA ARG A 100 8.84 16.41 5.88
C ARG A 100 9.79 17.56 6.13
N ALA A 101 10.17 18.26 5.07
CA ALA A 101 10.87 19.52 5.13
C ALA A 101 10.13 20.52 6.03
N GLY A 102 10.88 21.23 6.85
CA GLY A 102 10.36 22.13 7.87
C GLY A 102 10.03 21.47 9.21
N THR A 103 10.00 20.14 9.30
CA THR A 103 9.88 19.44 10.60
C THR A 103 11.03 19.86 11.52
N LYS A 104 10.70 20.17 12.76
CA LYS A 104 11.67 20.62 13.76
C LYS A 104 12.50 19.45 14.27
N VAL A 105 13.80 19.67 14.38
CA VAL A 105 14.74 18.73 15.00
C VAL A 105 15.33 19.43 16.21
N LYS A 106 15.10 18.88 17.40
CA LYS A 106 15.63 19.44 18.65
C LYS A 106 16.75 18.56 19.20
N ILE A 107 17.79 19.21 19.72
CA ILE A 107 18.91 18.58 20.41
C ILE A 107 18.91 19.09 21.84
N TYR A 108 18.52 18.25 22.79
CA TYR A 108 18.55 18.56 24.23
C TYR A 108 19.88 18.13 24.85
N GLU A 109 20.51 19.02 25.61
CA GLU A 109 21.73 18.72 26.38
C GLU A 109 21.40 17.83 27.58
N LEU A 110 22.21 16.78 27.78
CA LEU A 110 22.13 15.90 28.94
C LEU A 110 23.32 16.14 29.87
N ASP A 111 23.09 16.17 31.18
CA ASP A 111 24.15 16.31 32.17
C ASP A 111 25.18 15.16 32.06
N ALA A 112 26.47 15.49 32.15
CA ALA A 112 27.56 14.54 31.92
C ALA A 112 27.66 13.41 32.97
N LYS A 113 26.97 13.55 34.11
CA LYS A 113 26.98 12.57 35.20
C LYS A 113 25.63 11.90 35.41
N THR A 114 24.55 12.69 35.40
CA THR A 114 23.20 12.19 35.69
C THR A 114 22.41 11.84 34.44
N PHE A 115 22.84 12.30 33.25
CA PHE A 115 22.12 12.18 31.99
C PHE A 115 20.72 12.82 32.00
N ALA A 116 20.38 13.59 33.03
CA ALA A 116 19.14 14.37 33.06
C ALA A 116 19.26 15.54 32.07
N GLN A 117 18.14 15.92 31.43
CA GLN A 117 18.11 17.10 30.59
C GLN A 117 18.45 18.36 31.41
N THR A 118 19.34 19.21 30.89
CA THR A 118 19.72 20.46 31.56
C THR A 118 18.74 21.60 31.31
N GLY A 119 17.82 21.40 30.36
CA GLY A 119 16.91 22.43 29.82
C GLY A 119 17.52 23.24 28.66
N LYS A 120 18.80 23.07 28.36
CA LYS A 120 19.43 23.68 27.18
C LYS A 120 19.13 22.85 25.94
N TYR A 121 18.68 23.49 24.87
CA TYR A 121 18.46 22.83 23.59
C TYR A 121 18.81 23.71 22.40
N PHE A 122 19.06 23.05 21.26
CA PHE A 122 19.23 23.68 19.96
C PHE A 122 18.15 23.14 19.01
N GLU A 123 17.71 23.97 18.07
CA GLU A 123 16.68 23.61 17.10
C GLU A 123 17.21 23.83 15.68
N GLY A 124 17.03 22.82 14.84
CA GLY A 124 17.17 22.93 13.39
C GLY A 124 15.91 22.42 12.70
N LYS A 125 16.02 22.20 11.40
CA LYS A 125 14.90 21.73 10.58
C LYS A 125 15.35 20.70 9.58
N VAL A 126 14.46 19.76 9.28
CA VAL A 126 14.54 18.93 8.08
C VAL A 126 14.51 19.84 6.86
N GLN A 127 15.47 19.65 5.96
CA GLN A 127 15.68 20.48 4.76
C GLN A 127 15.00 19.88 3.53
N SER A 128 14.75 18.57 3.53
CA SER A 128 14.41 17.82 2.33
C SER A 128 13.31 16.79 2.64
N ASP A 129 12.19 16.90 1.92
CA ASP A 129 11.13 15.88 1.90
C ASP A 129 11.58 14.55 1.27
N LYS A 130 12.74 14.57 0.60
CA LYS A 130 13.23 13.43 -0.18
C LYS A 130 13.84 12.36 0.72
N ASP A 131 14.80 12.74 1.56
CA ASP A 131 15.62 11.82 2.36
C ASP A 131 15.51 12.07 3.88
N GLY A 132 14.84 13.14 4.28
CA GLY A 132 14.70 13.55 5.68
C GLY A 132 15.97 14.21 6.23
N SER A 133 16.89 14.65 5.37
CA SER A 133 18.13 15.30 5.79
C SER A 133 17.87 16.59 6.58
N PHE A 134 18.61 16.80 7.66
CA PHE A 134 18.49 17.97 8.52
C PHE A 134 19.86 18.58 8.85
N VAL A 135 19.83 19.83 9.30
CA VAL A 135 21.00 20.53 9.82
C VAL A 135 20.62 21.31 11.09
N VAL A 136 21.48 21.25 12.11
CA VAL A 136 21.38 22.05 13.34
C VAL A 136 22.68 22.83 13.51
N PRO A 137 22.73 24.12 13.16
CA PRO A 137 23.94 24.94 13.25
C PRO A 137 24.18 25.46 14.68
N GLY A 138 25.45 25.77 14.98
CA GLY A 138 25.83 26.54 16.18
C GLY A 138 25.66 25.82 17.52
N VAL A 139 25.67 24.49 17.53
CA VAL A 139 25.51 23.68 18.74
C VAL A 139 26.70 23.90 19.67
N THR A 140 26.41 24.41 20.87
CA THR A 140 27.41 24.67 21.92
C THR A 140 26.94 24.05 23.22
N LEU A 141 27.64 23.04 23.73
CA LEU A 141 27.22 22.22 24.88
C LEU A 141 28.35 22.10 25.89
N SER A 142 27.98 22.03 27.17
CA SER A 142 28.90 21.79 28.29
C SER A 142 29.14 20.30 28.49
N SER A 143 28.23 19.46 27.98
CA SER A 143 28.29 18.00 27.99
C SER A 143 28.20 17.49 26.55
N PRO A 144 28.90 16.41 26.18
CA PRO A 144 28.81 15.87 24.83
C PRO A 144 27.56 15.00 24.62
N TYR A 145 26.86 14.61 25.68
CA TYR A 145 25.68 13.74 25.58
C TYR A 145 24.41 14.53 25.26
N VAL A 146 23.64 14.02 24.32
CA VAL A 146 22.43 14.68 23.83
C VAL A 146 21.29 13.71 23.59
N LEU A 147 20.06 14.23 23.68
CA LEU A 147 18.84 13.59 23.20
C LEU A 147 18.30 14.38 22.00
N PHE A 148 18.21 13.73 20.86
CA PHE A 148 17.50 14.22 19.69
C PHE A 148 16.01 13.89 19.81
N GLU A 149 15.17 14.82 19.36
CA GLU A 149 13.72 14.66 19.25
C GLU A 149 13.26 15.23 17.90
N VAL A 150 12.54 14.41 17.13
CA VAL A 150 11.91 14.80 15.87
C VAL A 150 10.45 14.38 15.90
N SER A 151 9.56 15.36 15.93
CA SER A 151 8.10 15.15 16.01
C SER A 151 7.41 15.61 14.73
N GLY A 152 6.65 14.72 14.10
CA GLY A 152 5.85 15.02 12.91
C GLY A 152 4.49 14.34 12.96
N SER A 153 3.42 15.09 12.64
CA SER A 153 2.00 14.75 12.58
C SER A 153 1.45 13.80 13.67
N ASN A 154 1.89 12.54 13.73
CA ASN A 154 1.40 11.52 14.67
C ASN A 154 2.51 10.69 15.37
N ILE A 155 3.78 11.02 15.18
CA ILE A 155 4.90 10.23 15.72
C ILE A 155 6.08 11.11 16.11
N THR A 156 6.74 10.73 17.20
CA THR A 156 7.99 11.33 17.66
C THR A 156 9.06 10.26 17.69
N LEU A 157 10.17 10.48 17.01
CA LEU A 157 11.35 9.64 17.09
C LEU A 157 12.45 10.35 17.89
N ASN A 158 13.23 9.54 18.61
CA ASN A 158 14.28 10.01 19.48
C ASN A 158 15.61 9.34 19.12
N ALA A 159 16.72 9.98 19.46
CA ALA A 159 18.03 9.35 19.40
C ALA A 159 18.93 9.88 20.53
N LEU A 160 19.57 8.98 21.27
CA LEU A 160 20.61 9.35 22.23
C LEU A 160 21.97 9.32 21.53
N ALA A 161 22.83 10.31 21.73
CA ALA A 161 24.15 10.35 21.09
C ALA A 161 25.23 10.98 21.97
N ASP A 162 26.49 10.62 21.69
CA ASP A 162 27.69 11.29 22.19
C ASP A 162 28.31 12.10 21.04
N LEU A 163 28.30 13.43 21.15
CA LEU A 163 28.79 14.33 20.11
C LEU A 163 30.31 14.58 20.18
N SER A 164 31.05 13.88 21.04
CA SER A 164 32.51 14.03 21.17
C SER A 164 33.24 13.76 19.85
N ASP A 165 32.79 12.77 19.10
CA ASP A 165 33.34 12.32 17.82
C ASP A 165 32.31 12.22 16.69
N HIS A 166 31.04 12.57 16.94
CA HIS A 166 29.96 12.54 15.94
C HIS A 166 29.59 13.94 15.44
N ASP A 167 29.78 14.16 14.14
CA ASP A 167 29.29 15.36 13.42
C ASP A 167 27.96 15.06 12.69
N THR A 168 27.63 13.78 12.56
CA THR A 168 26.40 13.28 11.94
C THR A 168 25.70 12.35 12.93
N VAL A 169 24.40 12.56 13.17
CA VAL A 169 23.56 11.72 14.02
C VAL A 169 22.22 11.52 13.33
N ASN A 170 21.88 10.28 13.01
CA ASN A 170 20.61 9.93 12.40
C ASN A 170 19.57 9.66 13.49
N VAL A 171 18.31 10.04 13.21
CA VAL A 171 17.16 9.74 14.05
C VAL A 171 16.27 8.78 13.26
N ASN A 172 16.13 7.54 13.74
CA ASN A 172 15.41 6.51 13.03
C ASN A 172 14.61 5.61 14.00
N VAL A 173 13.90 4.62 13.46
CA VAL A 173 13.08 3.70 14.26
C VAL A 173 13.93 2.99 15.32
N LEU A 174 15.12 2.51 14.96
CA LEU A 174 16.00 1.78 15.89
C LEU A 174 16.52 2.68 17.02
N THR A 175 16.90 3.93 16.73
CA THR A 175 17.37 4.87 17.77
C THR A 175 16.29 5.22 18.79
N HIS A 176 15.03 5.17 18.37
CA HIS A 176 13.89 5.38 19.27
C HIS A 176 13.65 4.15 20.15
N LEU A 177 13.66 2.95 19.57
CA LEU A 177 13.42 1.69 20.30
C LEU A 177 14.43 1.44 21.43
N GLU A 178 15.69 1.86 21.28
CA GLU A 178 16.72 1.67 22.31
C GLU A 178 16.64 2.68 23.48
N GLN A 179 15.94 3.80 23.33
CA GLN A 179 16.10 4.97 24.20
C GLN A 179 15.89 4.66 25.69
N ASP A 180 14.75 4.08 26.03
CA ASP A 180 14.38 3.79 27.42
C ASP A 180 15.30 2.73 28.05
N ARG A 181 15.77 1.78 27.22
CA ARG A 181 16.74 0.77 27.62
C ARG A 181 18.10 1.41 27.95
N VAL A 182 18.57 2.34 27.14
CA VAL A 182 19.82 3.07 27.42
C VAL A 182 19.71 3.85 28.73
N PHE A 183 18.63 4.60 28.95
CA PHE A 183 18.43 5.34 30.20
C PHE A 183 18.39 4.43 31.42
N TYR A 184 17.66 3.31 31.35
CA TYR A 184 17.63 2.35 32.44
C TYR A 184 19.03 1.80 32.77
N LEU A 185 19.83 1.44 31.75
CA LEU A 185 21.19 0.93 31.95
C LEU A 185 22.14 1.99 32.56
N LEU A 186 21.99 3.25 32.17
CA LEU A 186 22.72 4.36 32.77
C LEU A 186 22.36 4.54 34.25
N GLU A 187 21.07 4.43 34.61
CA GLU A 187 20.62 4.44 36.01
C GLU A 187 21.18 3.26 36.82
N GLN A 188 21.38 2.10 36.19
CA GLN A 188 22.08 0.96 36.79
C GLN A 188 23.61 1.16 36.91
N GLY A 189 24.13 2.31 36.46
CA GLY A 189 25.54 2.69 36.59
C GLY A 189 26.42 2.25 35.43
N LEU A 190 25.86 1.79 34.31
CA LEU A 190 26.67 1.54 33.10
C LEU A 190 27.14 2.87 32.50
N LYS A 191 28.31 2.84 31.85
CA LYS A 191 28.81 3.97 31.06
C LYS A 191 28.03 4.09 29.76
N PHE A 192 27.87 5.30 29.25
CA PHE A 192 27.10 5.61 28.03
C PHE A 192 27.43 4.68 26.85
N PHE A 193 28.70 4.55 26.48
CA PHE A 193 29.13 3.67 25.38
C PHE A 193 28.69 2.20 25.58
N SER A 194 28.85 1.66 26.79
CA SER A 194 28.46 0.28 27.09
C SER A 194 26.94 0.10 27.15
N ALA A 195 26.22 1.09 27.70
CA ALA A 195 24.76 1.09 27.74
C ALA A 195 24.17 1.13 26.33
N LYS A 196 24.76 1.94 25.44
CA LYS A 196 24.41 2.01 24.02
C LYS A 196 24.57 0.68 23.32
N ILE A 197 25.76 0.10 23.33
CA ILE A 197 26.02 -1.18 22.65
C ILE A 197 25.06 -2.28 23.15
N LEU A 198 24.83 -2.35 24.47
CA LEU A 198 23.94 -3.37 25.03
C LEU A 198 22.49 -3.16 24.56
N ALA A 199 21.99 -1.92 24.58
CA ALA A 199 20.64 -1.60 24.11
C ALA A 199 20.46 -1.89 22.61
N GLU A 200 21.44 -1.56 21.77
CA GLU A 200 21.39 -1.86 20.34
C GLU A 200 21.37 -3.38 20.07
N VAL A 201 22.16 -4.15 20.82
CA VAL A 201 22.14 -5.62 20.77
C VAL A 201 20.80 -6.18 21.23
N ASP A 202 20.25 -5.68 22.33
CA ASP A 202 18.95 -6.11 22.87
C ASP A 202 17.83 -5.88 21.82
N VAL A 203 17.77 -4.68 21.23
CA VAL A 203 16.78 -4.33 20.19
C VAL A 203 16.89 -5.24 18.97
N LEU A 204 18.07 -5.38 18.35
CA LEU A 204 18.20 -6.23 17.15
C LEU A 204 17.99 -7.72 17.44
N SER A 205 18.40 -8.18 18.63
CA SER A 205 18.17 -9.56 19.06
C SER A 205 16.67 -9.88 19.22
N ALA A 206 15.85 -8.90 19.62
CA ALA A 206 14.39 -9.06 19.68
C ALA A 206 13.77 -9.32 18.30
N PHE A 207 14.40 -8.85 17.22
CA PHE A 207 14.03 -9.14 15.82
C PHE A 207 14.84 -10.29 15.22
N TYR A 208 15.58 -11.04 16.03
CA TYR A 208 16.47 -12.14 15.62
C TYR A 208 17.57 -11.75 14.62
N ILE A 209 17.93 -10.47 14.60
CA ILE A 209 19.04 -9.94 13.82
C ILE A 209 20.31 -10.06 14.68
N MET A 210 21.22 -10.93 14.27
CA MET A 210 22.43 -11.25 15.02
C MET A 210 23.70 -10.93 14.21
N GLY A 211 24.78 -10.59 14.90
CA GLY A 211 26.08 -10.33 14.29
C GLY A 211 26.60 -8.93 14.57
N SER A 212 27.53 -8.46 13.73
CA SER A 212 28.06 -7.10 13.81
C SER A 212 27.20 -6.16 12.97
N PHE A 213 26.79 -5.05 13.57
CA PHE A 213 26.03 -3.98 12.93
C PHE A 213 26.67 -2.62 13.24
N ALA A 214 26.30 -1.58 12.49
CA ALA A 214 26.69 -0.19 12.79
C ALA A 214 25.92 0.34 14.01
N SER A 215 26.40 1.40 14.66
CA SER A 215 25.59 2.06 15.70
C SER A 215 24.32 2.62 15.07
N PHE A 216 23.20 2.60 15.79
CA PHE A 216 21.90 3.03 15.26
C PHE A 216 21.91 4.50 14.83
N VAL A 217 22.72 5.34 15.47
CA VAL A 217 22.87 6.76 15.11
C VAL A 217 23.67 6.98 13.82
N ASP A 218 24.38 5.96 13.33
CA ASP A 218 25.07 6.01 12.03
C ASP A 218 24.23 5.40 10.91
N MET A 219 23.15 4.68 11.25
CA MET A 219 22.33 3.97 10.28
C MET A 219 21.37 4.90 9.54
N SER A 220 21.26 4.68 8.24
CA SER A 220 20.21 5.25 7.38
C SER A 220 19.63 4.15 6.48
N ILE A 221 18.36 4.29 6.08
CA ILE A 221 17.74 3.37 5.12
C ILE A 221 18.44 3.43 3.74
N ALA A 222 19.14 4.53 3.44
CA ALA A 222 20.03 4.66 2.29
C ALA A 222 21.49 4.51 2.77
N GLY A 223 22.16 3.46 2.32
CA GLY A 223 23.53 3.13 2.71
C GLY A 223 23.85 1.64 2.65
N ASP A 224 25.11 1.31 2.94
CA ASP A 224 25.61 -0.07 2.81
C ASP A 224 25.67 -0.83 4.15
N LYS A 225 25.91 -0.14 5.27
CA LYS A 225 26.14 -0.77 6.58
C LYS A 225 24.93 -0.57 7.51
N GLY A 226 24.25 -1.66 7.88
CA GLY A 226 23.09 -1.63 8.80
C GLY A 226 21.76 -1.23 8.13
N SER A 227 21.79 -0.80 6.86
CA SER A 227 20.60 -0.31 6.15
C SER A 227 19.56 -1.40 5.91
N ALA A 228 19.98 -2.66 5.70
CA ALA A 228 19.06 -3.79 5.55
C ALA A 228 18.32 -4.09 6.86
N GLU A 229 19.03 -4.03 7.99
CA GLU A 229 18.48 -4.23 9.33
C GLU A 229 17.49 -3.13 9.69
N LEU A 230 17.88 -1.86 9.49
CA LEU A 230 16.99 -0.72 9.75
C LEU A 230 15.75 -0.76 8.88
N LEU A 231 15.89 -1.06 7.59
CA LEU A 231 14.75 -1.17 6.68
C LEU A 231 13.82 -2.32 7.08
N ALA A 232 14.37 -3.49 7.41
CA ALA A 232 13.58 -4.65 7.84
C ALA A 232 12.81 -4.36 9.14
N VAL A 233 13.46 -3.80 10.16
CA VAL A 233 12.79 -3.46 11.43
C VAL A 233 11.73 -2.37 11.23
N SER A 234 11.99 -1.39 10.36
CA SER A 234 10.98 -0.37 10.02
C SER A 234 9.73 -0.99 9.41
N VAL A 235 9.89 -1.96 8.48
CA VAL A 235 8.76 -2.66 7.86
C VAL A 235 8.06 -3.61 8.83
N LEU A 236 8.81 -4.35 9.66
CA LEU A 236 8.23 -5.21 10.70
C LEU A 236 7.43 -4.40 11.73
N SER A 237 7.88 -3.20 12.09
CA SER A 237 7.15 -2.31 13.00
C SER A 237 5.79 -1.90 12.41
N LEU A 238 5.71 -1.68 11.10
CA LEU A 238 4.45 -1.39 10.39
C LEU A 238 3.54 -2.62 10.27
N CYS A 239 4.09 -3.83 10.29
CA CYS A 239 3.31 -5.08 10.28
C CYS A 239 2.49 -5.29 11.57
N TYR A 240 2.68 -4.47 12.61
CA TYR A 240 1.88 -4.52 13.83
C TYR A 240 0.42 -4.05 13.61
N GLY A 241 0.20 -3.13 12.67
CA GLY A 241 -1.13 -2.57 12.40
C GLY A 241 -1.11 -1.32 11.51
N GLY A 242 -0.11 -1.18 10.64
CA GLY A 242 0.07 -0.03 9.77
C GLY A 242 0.59 1.22 10.49
N GLU A 243 0.52 2.37 9.82
CA GLU A 243 1.00 3.66 10.36
C GLU A 243 0.19 4.11 11.58
N SER A 244 -1.12 3.83 11.63
CA SER A 244 -2.00 4.23 12.72
C SER A 244 -1.63 3.61 14.07
N LYS A 245 -0.98 2.44 14.05
CA LYS A 245 -0.54 1.69 15.24
C LYS A 245 0.96 1.74 15.47
N LEU A 246 1.73 2.44 14.63
CA LEU A 246 3.18 2.49 14.75
C LEU A 246 3.62 3.13 16.08
N ALA A 247 3.03 4.26 16.47
CA ALA A 247 3.39 4.93 17.73
C ALA A 247 3.08 4.07 18.98
N GLU A 248 1.99 3.31 18.92
CA GLU A 248 1.62 2.34 19.97
C GLU A 248 2.65 1.20 20.05
N PHE A 249 2.99 0.59 18.91
CA PHE A 249 4.01 -0.44 18.84
C PHE A 249 5.37 0.02 19.42
N LEU A 250 5.86 1.18 18.98
CA LEU A 250 7.16 1.71 19.43
C LEU A 250 7.19 1.91 20.95
N LYS A 251 6.11 2.45 21.51
CA LYS A 251 5.96 2.67 22.94
C LYS A 251 5.92 1.35 23.71
N ASP A 252 5.09 0.41 23.29
CA ASP A 252 4.88 -0.85 24.01
C ASP A 252 6.13 -1.75 23.93
N PHE A 253 6.80 -1.79 22.77
CA PHE A 253 8.09 -2.47 22.63
C PHE A 253 9.17 -1.87 23.55
N ALA A 254 9.33 -0.55 23.53
CA ALA A 254 10.34 0.13 24.35
C ALA A 254 10.11 -0.12 25.85
N ALA A 255 8.84 -0.15 26.28
CA ALA A 255 8.46 -0.47 27.66
C ALA A 255 8.79 -1.92 28.06
N ASP A 256 8.55 -2.90 27.17
CA ASP A 256 8.83 -4.32 27.43
C ASP A 256 10.34 -4.56 27.61
N ILE A 257 11.16 -4.09 26.67
CA ILE A 257 12.61 -4.36 26.71
C ILE A 257 13.38 -3.56 27.77
N LYS A 258 12.76 -2.53 28.36
CA LYS A 258 13.45 -1.51 29.17
C LYS A 258 14.34 -2.12 30.26
N GLU A 259 13.80 -3.04 31.05
CA GLU A 259 14.46 -3.54 32.26
C GLU A 259 15.35 -4.76 32.01
N ASP A 260 14.97 -5.66 31.10
CA ASP A 260 15.64 -6.94 30.91
C ASP A 260 16.23 -7.16 29.50
N GLY A 261 15.98 -6.25 28.56
CA GLY A 261 16.46 -6.34 27.18
C GLY A 261 15.71 -7.37 26.33
N LYS A 262 14.56 -7.87 26.79
CA LYS A 262 13.79 -8.91 26.10
C LYS A 262 12.43 -8.38 25.72
N TRP A 263 12.02 -8.65 24.49
CA TRP A 263 10.65 -8.44 24.07
C TRP A 263 9.86 -9.70 24.36
N ASN A 264 8.87 -9.65 25.24
CA ASN A 264 8.13 -10.81 25.74
C ASN A 264 6.68 -10.89 25.24
N ASP A 265 6.22 -9.92 24.45
CA ASP A 265 4.91 -9.95 23.80
C ASP A 265 4.84 -10.97 22.65
N GLU A 266 4.57 -12.22 23.02
CA GLU A 266 4.43 -13.34 22.07
C GLU A 266 3.21 -13.22 21.15
N ILE A 267 2.24 -12.37 21.47
CA ILE A 267 1.05 -12.13 20.62
C ILE A 267 1.42 -11.12 19.53
N ALA A 268 2.05 -10.00 19.90
CA ALA A 268 2.52 -9.00 18.93
C ALA A 268 3.52 -9.61 17.94
N LYS A 269 4.45 -10.43 18.44
CA LYS A 269 5.41 -11.15 17.57
C LYS A 269 4.70 -12.03 16.54
N ALA A 270 3.73 -12.84 16.97
CA ALA A 270 2.99 -13.72 16.06
C ALA A 270 2.18 -12.93 15.03
N LYS A 271 1.52 -11.85 15.45
CA LYS A 271 0.79 -10.96 14.55
C LYS A 271 1.69 -10.33 13.48
N ILE A 272 2.84 -9.79 13.90
CA ILE A 272 3.83 -9.21 12.98
C ILE A 272 4.39 -10.26 12.03
N ALA A 273 4.65 -11.49 12.52
CA ALA A 273 5.15 -12.59 11.71
C ALA A 273 4.14 -13.01 10.64
N ASP A 274 2.85 -13.14 10.98
CA ASP A 274 1.77 -13.45 10.05
C ASP A 274 1.65 -12.39 8.95
N GLU A 275 1.61 -11.12 9.33
CA GLU A 275 1.49 -10.02 8.37
C GLU A 275 2.74 -9.93 7.47
N ALA A 276 3.94 -10.08 8.03
CA ALA A 276 5.18 -10.04 7.26
C ALA A 276 5.29 -11.21 6.27
N GLN A 277 4.85 -12.41 6.69
CA GLN A 277 4.81 -13.59 5.85
C GLN A 277 3.81 -13.40 4.70
N ASN A 278 2.61 -12.90 4.97
CA ASN A 278 1.62 -12.61 3.93
C ASN A 278 2.17 -11.60 2.91
N LYS A 279 2.76 -10.49 3.36
CA LYS A 279 3.38 -9.48 2.48
C LYS A 279 4.50 -10.05 1.61
N TYR A 280 5.30 -10.98 2.13
CA TYR A 280 6.34 -11.63 1.33
C TYR A 280 5.73 -12.40 0.17
N PHE A 281 4.67 -13.16 0.43
CA PHE A 281 4.06 -14.05 -0.55
C PHE A 281 3.13 -13.38 -1.55
N GLU A 282 2.55 -12.26 -1.16
CA GLU A 282 1.78 -11.38 -2.06
C GLU A 282 2.70 -10.49 -2.92
N GLY A 283 4.03 -10.63 -2.84
CA GLY A 283 4.98 -9.78 -3.57
C GLY A 283 5.06 -8.34 -3.05
N LYS A 284 4.38 -8.03 -1.94
CA LYS A 284 4.29 -6.67 -1.39
C LYS A 284 5.62 -6.19 -0.81
N LEU A 285 6.49 -7.07 -0.33
CA LEU A 285 7.84 -6.66 0.12
C LEU A 285 8.70 -6.13 -1.05
N ASP A 286 8.57 -6.72 -2.24
CA ASP A 286 9.24 -6.22 -3.44
C ASP A 286 8.62 -4.90 -3.91
N ALA A 287 7.30 -4.73 -3.75
CA ALA A 287 6.62 -3.46 -4.02
C ALA A 287 7.13 -2.33 -3.12
N ILE A 288 7.19 -2.56 -1.80
CA ILE A 288 7.75 -1.61 -0.84
C ILE A 288 9.19 -1.23 -1.22
N TYR A 289 10.02 -2.20 -1.57
CA TYR A 289 11.41 -1.94 -1.97
C TYR A 289 11.49 -1.06 -3.22
N ARG A 290 10.65 -1.31 -4.23
CA ARG A 290 10.56 -0.47 -5.45
C ARG A 290 10.06 0.95 -5.16
N ASP A 291 9.09 1.10 -4.28
CA ASP A 291 8.58 2.43 -3.92
C ASP A 291 9.68 3.28 -3.30
N ILE A 292 10.48 2.68 -2.40
CA ILE A 292 11.63 3.36 -1.78
C ILE A 292 12.72 3.67 -2.82
N LEU A 293 12.98 2.79 -3.79
CA LEU A 293 13.87 3.10 -4.92
C LEU A 293 13.37 4.34 -5.70
N GLY A 294 12.06 4.47 -5.86
CA GLY A 294 11.39 5.63 -6.47
C GLY A 294 11.67 6.96 -5.77
N TRP A 295 11.99 6.95 -4.46
CA TRP A 295 12.33 8.16 -3.71
C TRP A 295 13.71 8.72 -4.09
N LYS A 296 14.55 7.91 -4.76
CA LYS A 296 15.88 8.28 -5.24
C LYS A 296 16.81 8.79 -4.12
N ILE A 297 16.68 8.25 -2.92
CA ILE A 297 17.35 8.71 -1.69
C ILE A 297 18.81 8.27 -1.52
N GLY A 298 19.32 7.46 -2.44
CA GLY A 298 20.69 6.96 -2.42
C GLY A 298 20.75 5.48 -2.80
N SER A 299 21.85 4.83 -2.46
CA SER A 299 22.00 3.37 -2.59
C SER A 299 21.16 2.69 -1.52
N LEU A 300 20.28 1.76 -1.90
CA LEU A 300 19.54 0.93 -0.96
C LEU A 300 20.30 -0.36 -0.66
N PRO A 301 20.07 -0.98 0.51
CA PRO A 301 20.57 -2.31 0.79
C PRO A 301 20.01 -3.31 -0.23
N SER A 302 20.72 -4.40 -0.50
CA SER A 302 20.21 -5.48 -1.36
C SER A 302 18.78 -5.90 -0.96
N SER A 303 17.88 -5.96 -1.94
CA SER A 303 16.50 -6.45 -1.76
C SER A 303 16.48 -7.83 -1.09
N GLN A 304 17.46 -8.67 -1.45
CA GLN A 304 17.65 -10.00 -0.90
C GLN A 304 18.01 -9.96 0.60
N ASP A 305 18.90 -9.05 1.03
CA ASP A 305 19.30 -8.95 2.43
C ASP A 305 18.17 -8.41 3.30
N TYR A 306 17.46 -7.40 2.81
CA TYR A 306 16.24 -6.86 3.43
C TYR A 306 15.17 -7.94 3.63
N ILE A 307 14.80 -8.66 2.56
CA ILE A 307 13.78 -9.72 2.62
C ILE A 307 14.24 -10.88 3.50
N LYS A 308 15.54 -11.19 3.49
CA LYS A 308 16.11 -12.23 4.36
C LYS A 308 15.91 -11.90 5.84
N ARG A 309 16.14 -10.65 6.28
CA ARG A 309 15.93 -10.26 7.70
C ARG A 309 14.46 -10.43 8.11
N ILE A 310 13.52 -10.06 7.23
CA ILE A 310 12.09 -10.26 7.46
C ILE A 310 11.74 -11.75 7.51
N ASN A 311 12.32 -12.56 6.62
CA ASN A 311 12.12 -14.01 6.59
C ASN A 311 12.65 -14.71 7.85
N ASP A 312 13.85 -14.34 8.28
CA ASP A 312 14.46 -14.87 9.49
C ASP A 312 13.61 -14.53 10.74
N PHE A 313 12.91 -13.39 10.75
CA PHE A 313 12.00 -13.01 11.83
C PHE A 313 10.80 -13.96 11.90
N TRP A 314 9.98 -14.02 10.84
CA TRP A 314 8.72 -14.77 10.91
C TRP A 314 8.97 -16.28 11.02
N SER A 315 10.02 -16.82 10.40
CA SER A 315 10.31 -18.26 10.47
C SER A 315 10.70 -18.72 11.87
N ARG A 316 11.37 -17.85 12.63
CA ARG A 316 11.68 -18.13 14.04
C ARG A 316 10.47 -18.00 14.93
N ILE A 317 9.61 -17.00 14.69
CA ILE A 317 8.35 -16.89 15.42
C ILE A 317 7.45 -18.09 15.17
N TYR A 318 7.41 -18.62 13.96
CA TYR A 318 6.65 -19.84 13.65
C TYR A 318 7.23 -21.12 14.23
N ASP A 319 8.46 -21.05 14.77
CA ASP A 319 9.21 -22.19 15.27
C ASP A 319 9.35 -23.30 14.21
N ILE A 320 9.66 -22.87 12.97
CA ILE A 320 9.98 -23.74 11.83
C ILE A 320 11.48 -23.83 11.55
N GLY A 321 12.29 -23.19 12.39
CA GLY A 321 13.75 -23.19 12.32
C GLY A 321 14.32 -22.24 11.26
N PHE A 322 15.65 -22.33 11.10
CA PHE A 322 16.38 -21.60 10.07
C PHE A 322 16.27 -22.33 8.75
N CYS A 323 16.24 -21.56 7.66
CA CYS A 323 16.42 -22.09 6.31
C CYS A 323 17.84 -22.70 6.21
N PRO A 324 17.99 -24.05 6.18
CA PRO A 324 19.31 -24.68 6.26
C PRO A 324 20.13 -24.45 5.00
N ALA A 325 21.47 -24.42 5.13
CA ALA A 325 22.40 -24.29 4.00
C ALA A 325 22.62 -25.61 3.22
N TYR A 326 21.95 -26.69 3.63
CA TYR A 326 22.12 -28.05 3.11
C TYR A 326 21.26 -28.27 1.86
N PRO A 327 21.57 -29.28 1.01
CA PRO A 327 20.85 -29.48 -0.25
C PRO A 327 19.35 -29.61 0.01
N ALA A 328 18.55 -28.98 -0.84
CA ALA A 328 17.15 -28.59 -0.68
C ALA A 328 16.13 -29.73 -0.46
N TYR A 329 16.57 -30.93 -0.11
CA TYR A 329 15.77 -32.16 -0.09
C TYR A 329 16.07 -33.08 1.11
N SER A 330 16.68 -32.59 2.20
CA SER A 330 16.53 -33.29 3.49
C SER A 330 15.14 -33.04 4.06
N THR A 331 14.62 -33.93 4.91
CA THR A 331 13.39 -33.69 5.67
C THR A 331 13.41 -32.37 6.46
N ASP A 332 14.61 -31.81 6.69
CA ASP A 332 14.84 -30.56 7.41
C ASP A 332 14.72 -29.31 6.50
N SER A 333 14.59 -29.50 5.18
CA SER A 333 14.42 -28.42 4.19
C SER A 333 12.95 -28.07 3.91
N VAL A 334 12.02 -28.81 4.54
CA VAL A 334 10.58 -28.61 4.45
C VAL A 334 10.01 -28.48 5.86
N ALA A 335 9.39 -27.35 6.16
CA ALA A 335 8.65 -27.16 7.39
C ALA A 335 7.17 -27.41 7.14
N ARG A 336 6.59 -28.35 7.90
CA ARG A 336 5.24 -28.87 7.66
C ARG A 336 4.16 -28.26 8.55
N HIS A 337 4.57 -27.61 9.64
CA HIS A 337 3.64 -27.07 10.63
C HIS A 337 4.21 -25.81 11.27
N VAL A 338 3.38 -24.78 11.37
CA VAL A 338 3.63 -23.63 12.24
C VAL A 338 3.34 -24.07 13.67
N ASN A 339 4.37 -24.11 14.51
CA ASN A 339 4.28 -24.64 15.87
C ASN A 339 3.89 -23.57 16.91
N ASN A 340 3.87 -22.30 16.50
CA ASN A 340 3.47 -21.19 17.36
C ASN A 340 1.96 -21.04 17.44
N LYS A 341 1.40 -21.38 18.61
CA LYS A 341 -0.03 -21.30 18.92
C LYS A 341 -0.65 -19.90 18.84
N ASN A 342 0.17 -18.85 18.87
CA ASN A 342 -0.30 -17.48 18.75
C ASN A 342 -0.44 -17.03 17.28
N SER A 343 0.08 -17.79 16.32
CA SER A 343 -0.09 -17.51 14.89
C SER A 343 -1.51 -17.87 14.43
N SER A 344 -2.07 -17.04 13.56
CA SER A 344 -3.35 -17.27 12.88
C SER A 344 -3.33 -18.49 11.95
N ILE A 345 -2.15 -18.94 11.55
CA ILE A 345 -1.96 -20.13 10.71
C ILE A 345 -1.38 -21.33 11.48
N TYR A 346 -1.46 -21.31 12.81
CA TYR A 346 -1.13 -22.46 13.65
C TYR A 346 -1.96 -23.69 13.25
N ASP A 347 -1.31 -24.86 13.21
CA ASP A 347 -1.93 -26.15 12.84
C ASP A 347 -2.58 -26.17 11.44
N SER A 348 -2.18 -25.24 10.56
CA SER A 348 -2.56 -25.26 9.15
C SER A 348 -1.77 -26.30 8.35
N ASP A 349 -2.34 -26.76 7.24
CA ASP A 349 -1.68 -27.66 6.27
C ASP A 349 -0.65 -26.92 5.38
N ILE A 350 -0.22 -25.72 5.78
CA ILE A 350 0.72 -24.90 5.01
C ILE A 350 2.13 -25.47 5.15
N CYS A 351 2.78 -25.73 4.01
CA CYS A 351 4.15 -26.21 3.95
C CYS A 351 5.10 -25.20 3.34
N PHE A 352 6.22 -24.98 4.03
CA PHE A 352 7.31 -24.12 3.58
C PHE A 352 8.49 -24.97 3.12
N TYR A 353 9.22 -24.50 2.11
CA TYR A 353 10.48 -25.05 1.71
C TYR A 353 11.59 -23.99 1.70
N CYS A 354 12.82 -24.41 1.97
CA CYS A 354 13.98 -23.50 1.94
C CYS A 354 14.59 -23.41 0.52
N LYS A 355 14.60 -22.22 -0.10
CA LYS A 355 15.31 -21.95 -1.38
C LYS A 355 16.84 -22.00 -1.15
N LYS A 356 17.65 -22.25 -2.19
CA LYS A 356 19.13 -22.17 -2.11
C LYS A 356 19.61 -20.78 -1.67
N SER A 357 18.81 -19.75 -1.96
CA SER A 357 19.01 -18.37 -1.52
C SER A 357 18.82 -18.14 -0.01
N LYS A 358 18.56 -19.22 0.76
CA LYS A 358 18.33 -19.23 2.21
C LYS A 358 17.11 -18.43 2.64
N ILE A 359 16.07 -18.48 1.81
CA ILE A 359 14.77 -17.85 2.06
C ILE A 359 13.69 -18.94 2.01
N TRP A 360 12.79 -18.93 3.00
CA TRP A 360 11.63 -19.81 3.04
C TRP A 360 10.59 -19.40 1.99
N THR A 361 9.89 -20.37 1.39
CA THR A 361 8.79 -20.09 0.44
C THR A 361 7.72 -21.18 0.46
N TRP A 362 6.52 -20.93 -0.09
CA TRP A 362 5.46 -21.96 -0.20
C TRP A 362 5.88 -23.14 -1.05
N LEU A 363 5.54 -24.34 -0.60
CA LEU A 363 5.48 -25.52 -1.46
C LEU A 363 4.08 -25.59 -2.11
N ARG A 364 4.00 -25.43 -3.44
CA ARG A 364 2.75 -25.70 -4.17
C ARG A 364 2.52 -27.22 -4.23
N GLY A 365 1.56 -27.73 -3.46
CA GLY A 365 1.16 -29.15 -3.48
C GLY A 365 1.00 -29.79 -2.09
N SER A 366 0.74 -31.09 -2.06
CA SER A 366 0.70 -31.88 -0.82
C SER A 366 2.12 -32.12 -0.30
N CYS A 367 2.32 -32.00 1.01
CA CYS A 367 3.61 -32.23 1.68
C CYS A 367 4.05 -33.72 1.68
N ILE A 368 3.25 -34.59 1.02
CA ILE A 368 3.38 -36.06 1.00
C ILE A 368 4.24 -36.54 -0.18
N ASP A 369 4.27 -35.80 -1.29
CA ASP A 369 5.06 -36.18 -2.47
C ASP A 369 6.37 -35.39 -2.48
N GLY A 370 7.44 -35.99 -1.95
CA GLY A 370 8.78 -35.42 -2.05
C GLY A 370 9.17 -35.15 -3.52
N PRO A 371 9.93 -34.08 -3.84
CA PRO A 371 10.18 -33.76 -5.24
C PRO A 371 11.19 -34.69 -5.91
N VAL A 372 10.93 -34.89 -7.20
CA VAL A 372 11.50 -35.78 -8.21
C VAL A 372 12.98 -35.48 -8.52
N ASP A 373 13.70 -36.49 -9.03
CA ASP A 373 15.15 -36.56 -9.34
C ASP A 373 15.80 -35.32 -10.02
N GLU A 374 17.06 -35.06 -9.66
CA GLU A 374 17.96 -33.94 -10.03
C GLU A 374 18.18 -33.70 -11.55
N PRO A 375 18.51 -32.43 -11.91
CA PRO A 375 19.62 -32.14 -12.81
C PRO A 375 20.81 -31.46 -12.10
N LYS A 376 22.00 -31.69 -12.68
CA LYS A 376 23.32 -31.43 -12.12
C LYS A 376 23.66 -29.94 -11.97
N GLN A 377 24.41 -29.67 -10.91
CA GLN A 377 24.96 -28.37 -10.50
C GLN A 377 25.90 -27.72 -11.53
N GLU A 378 25.68 -26.44 -11.79
CA GLU A 378 26.70 -25.48 -12.19
C GLU A 378 26.47 -24.20 -11.36
N GLU A 379 27.55 -23.54 -10.90
CA GLU A 379 27.46 -22.30 -10.10
C GLU A 379 26.76 -21.21 -10.90
N VAL A 380 25.59 -20.75 -10.44
CA VAL A 380 24.80 -19.79 -11.19
C VAL A 380 25.33 -18.36 -10.96
N PRO A 381 25.69 -17.60 -12.00
CA PRO A 381 26.14 -16.23 -11.83
C PRO A 381 25.04 -15.36 -11.18
N ALA A 382 25.45 -14.52 -10.23
CA ALA A 382 24.58 -13.54 -9.56
C ALA A 382 24.10 -12.40 -10.49
N SER A 383 24.45 -12.46 -11.77
CA SER A 383 24.15 -11.45 -12.77
C SER A 383 23.44 -12.06 -13.97
N GLY A 384 22.31 -11.47 -14.36
CA GLY A 384 21.67 -11.68 -15.65
C GLY A 384 21.41 -10.35 -16.34
N PHE A 385 20.91 -10.38 -17.57
CA PHE A 385 20.25 -9.21 -18.15
C PHE A 385 18.76 -9.23 -17.81
N ASP A 386 18.12 -8.07 -17.80
CA ASP A 386 16.72 -7.96 -17.41
C ASP A 386 15.80 -8.81 -18.28
N GLY A 387 14.95 -9.63 -17.65
CA GLY A 387 14.09 -10.60 -18.32
C GLY A 387 14.78 -11.91 -18.70
N GLN A 388 16.09 -12.07 -18.51
CA GLN A 388 16.77 -13.32 -18.83
C GLN A 388 16.10 -14.49 -18.08
N LEU A 389 15.76 -15.56 -18.81
CA LEU A 389 15.20 -16.78 -18.23
C LEU A 389 16.31 -17.79 -17.93
N ARG A 390 16.15 -18.53 -16.83
CA ARG A 390 16.98 -19.70 -16.52
C ARG A 390 16.14 -20.80 -15.89
N GLU A 391 16.61 -22.04 -16.04
CA GLU A 391 16.14 -23.12 -15.18
C GLU A 391 16.71 -22.89 -13.78
N GLY A 392 15.82 -22.67 -12.83
CA GLY A 392 16.08 -22.60 -11.41
C GLY A 392 16.45 -23.96 -10.86
N ASP A 393 16.88 -23.94 -9.60
CA ASP A 393 17.49 -25.09 -8.96
C ASP A 393 16.56 -26.29 -8.74
N ARG A 394 15.25 -26.14 -8.97
CA ARG A 394 14.23 -27.18 -8.79
C ARG A 394 13.49 -27.52 -10.08
N GLY A 395 14.02 -27.10 -11.24
CA GLY A 395 13.33 -27.21 -12.53
C GLY A 395 12.19 -26.19 -12.72
N ASP A 396 12.00 -25.28 -11.76
CA ASP A 396 11.25 -24.05 -11.96
C ASP A 396 12.00 -23.14 -12.91
N VAL A 397 11.30 -22.21 -13.58
CA VAL A 397 11.98 -21.22 -14.43
C VAL A 397 11.97 -19.91 -13.66
N GLU A 398 13.12 -19.26 -13.61
CA GLU A 398 13.30 -17.95 -12.99
C GLU A 398 13.59 -16.91 -14.09
N LYS A 399 13.21 -15.66 -13.82
CA LYS A 399 13.57 -14.48 -14.62
C LYS A 399 14.46 -13.54 -13.81
N PHE A 400 15.49 -12.95 -14.43
CA PHE A 400 16.30 -11.94 -13.76
C PHE A 400 15.59 -10.59 -13.80
N ASP A 401 15.32 -9.99 -12.64
CA ASP A 401 14.79 -8.63 -12.53
C ASP A 401 15.94 -7.69 -12.16
N GLU A 402 16.31 -6.80 -13.08
CA GLU A 402 17.44 -5.88 -12.91
C GLU A 402 17.15 -4.79 -11.88
N ILE A 403 15.88 -4.41 -11.68
CA ILE A 403 15.49 -3.43 -10.65
C ILE A 403 15.68 -4.04 -9.26
N LEU A 404 15.31 -5.32 -9.09
CA LEU A 404 15.50 -6.03 -7.84
C LEU A 404 16.93 -6.58 -7.66
N GLY A 405 17.70 -6.67 -8.76
CA GLY A 405 19.07 -7.18 -8.78
C GLY A 405 19.16 -8.68 -8.48
N ARG A 406 18.10 -9.46 -8.73
CA ARG A 406 18.03 -10.88 -8.40
C ARG A 406 17.12 -11.65 -9.35
N TRP A 407 17.24 -12.97 -9.31
CA TRP A 407 16.35 -13.89 -9.99
C TRP A 407 15.05 -14.06 -9.19
N VAL A 408 13.91 -13.98 -9.88
CA VAL A 408 12.55 -14.13 -9.34
C VAL A 408 11.78 -15.18 -10.13
N ASP A 409 10.73 -15.74 -9.54
CA ASP A 409 9.97 -16.83 -10.17
C ASP A 409 9.30 -16.34 -11.48
N ALA A 410 9.43 -17.10 -12.57
CA ALA A 410 8.80 -16.80 -13.85
C ALA A 410 7.38 -17.40 -13.93
N ASN A 411 6.43 -16.66 -14.50
CA ASN A 411 5.06 -17.15 -14.69
C ASN A 411 4.94 -18.07 -15.92
N GLU A 412 3.73 -18.55 -16.24
CA GLU A 412 3.52 -19.44 -17.39
C GLU A 412 3.80 -18.77 -18.73
N GLU A 413 3.46 -17.51 -18.86
CA GLU A 413 3.63 -16.73 -20.08
C GLU A 413 5.12 -16.47 -20.35
N ASP A 414 5.88 -16.09 -19.32
CA ASP A 414 7.34 -15.96 -19.37
C ASP A 414 7.99 -17.24 -19.90
N ARG A 415 7.54 -18.41 -19.38
CA ARG A 415 8.11 -19.72 -19.72
C ARG A 415 7.78 -20.17 -21.13
N THR A 416 6.63 -19.79 -21.64
CA THR A 416 6.07 -20.44 -22.83
C THR A 416 6.15 -19.60 -24.08
N LEU A 417 6.17 -18.28 -23.99
CA LEU A 417 6.07 -17.41 -25.17
C LEU A 417 7.37 -17.28 -25.96
N MET A 418 8.47 -17.90 -25.51
CA MET A 418 9.81 -17.73 -26.11
C MET A 418 10.18 -16.24 -26.22
N LEU A 419 9.73 -15.46 -25.25
CA LEU A 419 10.14 -14.09 -25.00
C LEU A 419 11.01 -14.13 -23.75
N ASP A 420 11.94 -13.19 -23.61
CA ASP A 420 12.54 -12.93 -22.30
C ASP A 420 11.40 -12.60 -21.30
N GLY A 421 11.57 -12.89 -20.01
CA GLY A 421 10.59 -12.67 -18.96
C GLY A 421 10.14 -11.20 -18.83
N CYS A 422 8.84 -10.99 -18.64
CA CYS A 422 8.26 -9.68 -18.39
C CYS A 422 8.65 -9.20 -16.99
N THR A 423 9.39 -8.09 -16.92
CA THR A 423 9.89 -7.49 -15.67
C THR A 423 9.33 -6.08 -15.51
N PHE A 424 9.58 -5.48 -14.35
CA PHE A 424 9.15 -4.09 -14.12
C PHE A 424 9.82 -3.10 -15.09
N LYS A 425 11.08 -3.35 -15.46
CA LYS A 425 11.83 -2.51 -16.40
C LYS A 425 11.37 -2.70 -17.85
N ARG A 426 10.76 -3.84 -18.18
CA ARG A 426 10.20 -4.15 -19.51
C ARG A 426 8.71 -3.84 -19.64
N ARG A 427 8.09 -3.26 -18.62
CA ARG A 427 6.71 -2.77 -18.68
C ARG A 427 6.52 -1.85 -19.89
N GLY A 428 5.44 -2.08 -20.65
CA GLY A 428 5.15 -1.33 -21.85
C GLY A 428 5.77 -1.91 -23.13
N GLU A 429 6.63 -2.92 -23.01
CA GLU A 429 7.24 -3.58 -24.17
C GLU A 429 6.18 -4.36 -24.96
N ILE A 430 6.26 -4.27 -26.29
CA ILE A 430 5.49 -5.11 -27.21
C ILE A 430 6.45 -5.99 -28.00
N SER A 431 6.28 -7.30 -27.86
CA SER A 431 7.15 -8.29 -28.47
C SER A 431 6.35 -9.37 -29.18
N LYS A 432 6.82 -9.79 -30.36
CA LYS A 432 6.18 -10.85 -31.15
C LYS A 432 6.69 -12.21 -30.69
N SER A 433 5.80 -13.05 -30.17
CA SER A 433 6.16 -14.40 -29.75
C SER A 433 6.53 -15.27 -30.96
N PRO A 434 7.72 -15.89 -30.98
CA PRO A 434 8.07 -16.89 -31.99
C PRO A 434 7.21 -18.16 -31.92
N LYS A 435 6.60 -18.44 -30.77
CA LYS A 435 5.83 -19.67 -30.54
C LYS A 435 4.54 -19.72 -31.35
N ASP A 436 3.80 -18.62 -31.40
CA ASP A 436 2.49 -18.55 -32.05
C ASP A 436 2.36 -17.40 -33.08
N GLY A 437 3.38 -16.55 -33.18
CA GLY A 437 3.40 -15.41 -34.08
C GLY A 437 2.53 -14.23 -33.64
N ALA A 438 1.91 -14.29 -32.45
CA ALA A 438 1.12 -13.20 -31.90
C ALA A 438 2.01 -12.15 -31.21
N TYR A 439 1.50 -10.93 -31.07
CA TYR A 439 2.16 -9.88 -30.28
C TYR A 439 1.67 -9.92 -28.84
N TYR A 440 2.59 -9.70 -27.92
CA TYR A 440 2.37 -9.67 -26.49
C TYR A 440 2.86 -8.35 -25.92
N TYR A 441 2.14 -7.84 -24.92
CA TYR A 441 2.44 -6.62 -24.18
C TYR A 441 2.83 -7.01 -22.74
N CYS A 442 3.96 -6.49 -22.25
CA CYS A 442 4.41 -6.71 -20.89
C CYS A 442 3.69 -5.72 -19.97
N ASP A 443 2.72 -6.24 -19.21
CA ASP A 443 1.82 -5.46 -18.38
C ASP A 443 2.16 -5.60 -16.89
N SER A 444 1.91 -4.55 -16.13
CA SER A 444 2.27 -4.48 -14.70
C SER A 444 1.18 -4.82 -13.70
N CYS A 445 0.00 -4.99 -14.22
CA CYS A 445 -1.16 -5.70 -13.72
C CYS A 445 -1.81 -6.10 -15.03
N PRO A 446 -2.23 -7.35 -15.29
CA PRO A 446 -3.20 -7.51 -16.36
C PRO A 446 -4.30 -6.48 -16.08
N ASP A 447 -4.49 -5.52 -16.98
CA ASP A 447 -5.60 -4.58 -16.93
C ASP A 447 -6.81 -5.38 -16.40
N ALA A 448 -7.45 -4.88 -15.34
CA ALA A 448 -8.53 -5.54 -14.59
C ALA A 448 -9.81 -5.76 -15.42
N ILE A 449 -9.66 -6.01 -16.71
CA ILE A 449 -10.68 -6.11 -17.74
C ILE A 449 -10.84 -7.57 -18.20
N LEU A 450 -9.93 -8.50 -17.87
CA LEU A 450 -10.08 -9.90 -18.35
C LEU A 450 -10.28 -11.00 -17.30
N TRP A 451 -10.14 -10.78 -16.00
CA TRP A 451 -10.45 -11.81 -15.00
C TRP A 451 -11.38 -11.25 -13.92
N TYR A 452 -12.68 -11.49 -14.10
CA TYR A 452 -13.71 -11.34 -13.07
C TYR A 452 -13.34 -12.20 -11.83
N ASN A 453 -13.55 -11.63 -10.64
CA ASN A 453 -13.71 -12.30 -9.33
C ASN A 453 -12.51 -12.51 -8.40
N ASN A 454 -11.51 -11.63 -8.36
CA ASN A 454 -10.80 -11.26 -7.12
C ASN A 454 -9.86 -10.13 -7.50
N GLY A 455 -9.90 -9.01 -6.76
CA GLY A 455 -9.10 -7.83 -7.08
C GLY A 455 -7.66 -8.20 -7.40
N ALA A 456 -7.15 -7.74 -8.55
CA ALA A 456 -5.71 -7.71 -8.75
C ALA A 456 -5.16 -6.78 -7.68
N ALA A 457 -4.61 -7.36 -6.62
CA ALA A 457 -4.04 -6.60 -5.52
C ALA A 457 -2.83 -5.81 -6.05
N PRO A 458 -2.60 -4.58 -5.58
CA PRO A 458 -1.33 -3.91 -5.78
C PRO A 458 -0.19 -4.84 -5.32
N GLY A 459 0.64 -5.35 -6.24
CA GLY A 459 1.78 -6.21 -5.89
C GLY A 459 2.09 -7.38 -6.83
N GLU A 460 1.21 -7.77 -7.75
CA GLU A 460 1.51 -8.87 -8.67
C GLU A 460 2.70 -8.57 -9.60
N PRO A 461 3.58 -9.56 -9.88
CA PRO A 461 4.71 -9.37 -10.77
C PRO A 461 4.23 -9.20 -12.22
N PRO A 462 4.92 -8.39 -13.04
CA PRO A 462 4.56 -8.16 -14.43
C PRO A 462 4.46 -9.46 -15.23
N SER A 463 3.47 -9.51 -16.11
CA SER A 463 3.19 -10.67 -16.95
C SER A 463 2.91 -10.26 -18.40
N TRP A 464 3.22 -11.17 -19.32
CA TRP A 464 2.88 -10.99 -20.72
C TRP A 464 1.39 -11.26 -20.94
N ARG A 465 0.68 -10.33 -21.57
CA ARG A 465 -0.66 -10.57 -22.13
C ARG A 465 -0.65 -10.37 -23.64
N LYS A 466 -1.62 -10.93 -24.36
CA LYS A 466 -1.76 -10.63 -25.79
C LYS A 466 -1.96 -9.12 -25.97
N ALA A 467 -1.24 -8.55 -26.93
CA ALA A 467 -1.33 -7.13 -27.25
C ALA A 467 -2.66 -6.83 -27.95
N VAL A 468 -3.28 -5.72 -27.57
CA VAL A 468 -4.49 -5.16 -28.19
C VAL A 468 -4.14 -3.86 -28.93
N ASP A 469 -5.05 -3.34 -29.75
CA ASP A 469 -4.77 -2.20 -30.64
C ASP A 469 -4.24 -0.96 -29.89
N VAL A 470 -4.74 -0.69 -28.69
CA VAL A 470 -4.27 0.43 -27.86
C VAL A 470 -2.81 0.29 -27.43
N ASP A 471 -2.30 -0.94 -27.27
CA ASP A 471 -0.89 -1.16 -26.91
C ASP A 471 0.01 -0.69 -28.07
N PHE A 472 -0.33 -1.03 -29.31
CA PHE A 472 0.43 -0.57 -30.48
C PHE A 472 0.40 0.94 -30.64
N VAL A 473 -0.72 1.58 -30.31
CA VAL A 473 -0.81 3.04 -30.22
C VAL A 473 0.15 3.57 -29.17
N ARG A 474 0.14 3.04 -27.94
CA ARG A 474 1.04 3.45 -26.85
C ARG A 474 2.52 3.31 -27.22
N ARG A 475 2.86 2.29 -28.03
CA ARG A 475 4.22 2.08 -28.55
C ARG A 475 4.61 3.10 -29.61
N ASP A 476 3.73 3.34 -30.58
CA ASP A 476 4.03 4.16 -31.75
C ASP A 476 3.92 5.67 -31.46
N GLU A 477 3.08 6.06 -30.51
CA GLU A 477 2.78 7.46 -30.19
C GLU A 477 2.49 7.65 -28.70
N LYS A 478 3.11 8.68 -28.09
CA LYS A 478 2.85 9.03 -26.69
C LYS A 478 1.65 9.96 -26.59
N CYS A 479 0.83 9.74 -25.57
CA CYS A 479 -0.20 10.67 -25.12
C CYS A 479 0.43 11.55 -24.02
N GLU A 480 0.81 12.78 -24.35
CA GLU A 480 1.38 13.73 -23.40
C GLU A 480 0.29 14.60 -22.77
N ALA A 481 0.60 15.26 -21.64
CA ALA A 481 -0.37 16.10 -20.93
C ALA A 481 -0.95 17.23 -21.81
N GLY A 482 -0.19 17.71 -22.81
CA GLY A 482 -0.67 18.70 -23.77
C GLY A 482 -1.58 18.16 -24.87
N ASP A 483 -1.65 16.83 -25.01
CA ASP A 483 -2.45 16.13 -26.01
C ASP A 483 -3.76 15.58 -25.43
N VAL A 484 -4.04 15.76 -24.13
CA VAL A 484 -5.29 15.29 -23.52
C VAL A 484 -6.49 15.86 -24.28
N GLY A 485 -7.39 14.97 -24.72
CA GLY A 485 -8.49 15.33 -25.62
C GLY A 485 -8.24 15.04 -27.10
N ARG A 486 -7.00 14.72 -27.49
CA ARG A 486 -6.65 14.33 -28.86
C ARG A 486 -7.24 12.97 -29.20
N ILE A 487 -7.79 12.88 -30.42
CA ILE A 487 -8.28 11.62 -31.01
C ILE A 487 -7.37 11.24 -32.16
N ILE A 488 -7.04 9.95 -32.26
CA ILE A 488 -6.36 9.38 -33.43
C ILE A 488 -7.17 8.21 -33.99
N GLU A 489 -7.10 8.05 -35.31
CA GLU A 489 -7.80 7.00 -36.06
C GLU A 489 -6.77 6.03 -36.66
N ARG A 490 -7.00 4.71 -36.53
CA ARG A 490 -6.17 3.64 -37.10
C ARG A 490 -7.02 2.82 -38.08
N ALA A 491 -6.64 2.86 -39.36
CA ALA A 491 -7.41 2.26 -40.45
C ALA A 491 -7.41 0.70 -40.44
N ASP A 492 -6.60 0.09 -39.59
CA ASP A 492 -6.39 -1.35 -39.45
C ASP A 492 -7.12 -1.98 -38.23
N SER A 493 -7.82 -1.19 -37.41
CA SER A 493 -8.63 -1.69 -36.28
C SER A 493 -10.15 -1.57 -36.51
N VAL A 494 -10.91 -2.52 -35.97
CA VAL A 494 -12.40 -2.52 -36.01
C VAL A 494 -12.99 -1.44 -35.09
N THR A 495 -12.21 -0.95 -34.12
CA THR A 495 -12.60 0.06 -33.14
C THR A 495 -12.07 1.46 -33.47
N GLY A 496 -11.00 1.58 -34.28
CA GLY A 496 -10.55 2.77 -35.02
C GLY A 496 -9.99 3.92 -34.20
N SER A 497 -10.71 4.36 -33.19
CA SER A 497 -10.52 5.67 -32.54
C SER A 497 -9.92 5.53 -31.14
N PHE A 498 -8.83 6.23 -30.87
CA PHE A 498 -8.18 6.28 -29.56
C PHE A 498 -8.20 7.69 -29.02
N TYR A 499 -8.47 7.82 -27.73
CA TYR A 499 -8.57 9.09 -27.02
C TYR A 499 -7.40 9.21 -26.03
N CYS A 500 -6.72 10.36 -26.06
CA CYS A 500 -5.65 10.66 -25.12
C CYS A 500 -6.26 11.18 -23.81
N THR A 501 -6.12 10.42 -22.73
CA THR A 501 -6.51 10.79 -21.38
C THR A 501 -5.30 11.23 -20.56
N VAL A 502 -5.54 11.71 -19.34
CA VAL A 502 -4.45 11.97 -18.37
C VAL A 502 -3.64 10.72 -18.02
N ASN A 503 -4.22 9.53 -18.23
CA ASN A 503 -3.62 8.23 -17.95
C ASN A 503 -3.04 7.54 -19.21
N GLY A 504 -3.05 8.23 -20.36
CA GLY A 504 -2.52 7.73 -21.62
C GLY A 504 -3.59 7.44 -22.66
N TRP A 505 -3.21 6.69 -23.71
CA TRP A 505 -4.17 6.30 -24.74
C TRP A 505 -5.15 5.24 -24.22
N THR A 506 -6.43 5.49 -24.47
CA THR A 506 -7.53 4.53 -24.30
C THR A 506 -8.30 4.36 -25.60
N ASN A 507 -8.94 3.21 -25.77
CA ASN A 507 -9.86 3.01 -26.88
C ASN A 507 -11.15 3.80 -26.61
N LEU A 508 -11.60 4.60 -27.58
CA LEU A 508 -12.79 5.43 -27.42
C LEU A 508 -14.08 4.60 -27.30
N LYS A 509 -14.08 3.35 -27.81
CA LYS A 509 -15.21 2.43 -27.69
C LYS A 509 -15.23 1.67 -26.37
N ASP A 510 -14.11 1.54 -25.67
CA ASP A 510 -14.05 0.83 -24.39
C ASP A 510 -14.57 1.69 -23.24
N TRP A 511 -14.98 1.05 -22.14
CA TRP A 511 -15.38 1.77 -20.95
C TRP A 511 -14.17 2.42 -20.28
N SER A 512 -14.22 3.75 -20.13
CA SER A 512 -13.30 4.50 -19.27
C SER A 512 -14.00 5.74 -18.77
N TYR A 513 -13.88 6.02 -17.47
CA TYR A 513 -14.37 7.27 -16.87
C TYR A 513 -13.59 8.50 -17.32
N ASP A 514 -12.38 8.32 -17.89
CA ASP A 514 -11.59 9.42 -18.44
C ASP A 514 -12.05 9.83 -19.85
N VAL A 515 -12.92 9.04 -20.48
CA VAL A 515 -13.53 9.38 -21.78
C VAL A 515 -14.79 10.21 -21.52
N PRO A 516 -14.89 11.42 -22.08
CA PRO A 516 -16.05 12.29 -21.89
C PRO A 516 -17.37 11.63 -22.29
N LYS A 517 -18.44 11.93 -21.55
CA LYS A 517 -19.79 11.35 -21.77
C LYS A 517 -20.35 11.64 -23.17
N GLU A 518 -19.89 12.70 -23.81
CA GLU A 518 -20.32 13.15 -25.14
C GLU A 518 -20.12 12.06 -26.20
N PHE A 519 -19.10 11.20 -26.02
CA PHE A 519 -18.81 10.09 -26.93
C PHE A 519 -19.75 8.90 -26.76
N ARG A 520 -20.65 8.93 -25.76
CA ARG A 520 -21.59 7.83 -25.45
C ARG A 520 -22.95 8.02 -26.11
N PHE A 521 -23.27 9.25 -26.53
CA PHE A 521 -24.53 9.55 -27.21
C PHE A 521 -24.48 9.14 -28.67
N ASN A 522 -25.63 8.70 -29.19
CA ASN A 522 -25.77 8.38 -30.60
C ASN A 522 -25.86 9.67 -31.44
N PRO A 523 -24.89 9.95 -32.34
CA PRO A 523 -24.90 11.19 -33.12
C PRO A 523 -26.08 11.30 -34.10
N ASP A 524 -26.77 10.20 -34.42
CA ASP A 524 -27.92 10.17 -35.31
C ASP A 524 -29.24 10.55 -34.61
N ILE A 525 -29.22 10.76 -33.29
CA ILE A 525 -30.39 11.16 -32.50
C ILE A 525 -30.39 12.68 -32.26
N ASP A 526 -31.55 13.29 -32.53
CA ASP A 526 -31.81 14.69 -32.15
C ASP A 526 -32.24 14.78 -30.69
N TYR A 527 -31.28 15.10 -29.82
CA TYR A 527 -31.52 15.23 -28.39
C TYR A 527 -32.10 16.59 -28.03
N GLY A 528 -33.16 16.58 -27.21
CA GLY A 528 -33.58 17.74 -26.47
C GLY A 528 -32.61 18.10 -25.35
N THR A 529 -32.91 19.19 -24.64
CA THR A 529 -32.14 19.61 -23.47
C THR A 529 -33.05 20.11 -22.37
N MET A 530 -32.67 19.87 -21.12
CA MET A 530 -33.25 20.50 -19.94
C MET A 530 -32.13 21.11 -19.08
N THR A 531 -32.42 22.19 -18.36
CA THR A 531 -31.48 22.81 -17.41
C THR A 531 -32.01 22.61 -16.00
N ASP A 532 -31.19 22.06 -15.11
CA ASP A 532 -31.55 21.89 -13.71
C ASP A 532 -31.26 23.21 -13.01
N ASP A 533 -32.32 23.92 -12.61
CA ASP A 533 -32.19 25.25 -12.02
C ASP A 533 -31.48 25.24 -10.66
N ARG A 534 -31.29 24.06 -10.05
CA ARG A 534 -30.64 23.91 -8.73
C ARG A 534 -29.12 24.06 -8.81
N ASP A 535 -28.50 23.62 -9.91
CA ASP A 535 -27.04 23.65 -10.10
C ASP A 535 -26.60 24.20 -11.47
N GLY A 536 -27.55 24.54 -12.35
CA GLY A 536 -27.31 25.05 -13.69
C GLY A 536 -26.84 23.99 -14.70
N LYS A 537 -26.77 22.71 -14.31
CA LYS A 537 -26.34 21.64 -15.22
C LYS A 537 -27.37 21.42 -16.32
N LYS A 538 -26.87 21.21 -17.53
CA LYS A 538 -27.69 20.89 -18.69
C LYS A 538 -27.61 19.40 -18.97
N TYR A 539 -28.77 18.78 -19.11
CA TYR A 539 -28.90 17.35 -19.40
C TYR A 539 -29.57 17.18 -20.76
N LYS A 540 -29.07 16.24 -21.57
CA LYS A 540 -29.75 15.79 -22.79
C LYS A 540 -31.03 15.04 -22.44
N THR A 541 -32.04 15.20 -23.28
CA THR A 541 -33.33 14.51 -23.15
C THR A 541 -33.74 13.88 -24.47
N VAL A 542 -34.59 12.86 -24.42
CA VAL A 542 -35.09 12.18 -25.60
C VAL A 542 -36.55 11.76 -25.41
N LYS A 543 -37.33 11.81 -26.49
CA LYS A 543 -38.72 11.32 -26.48
C LYS A 543 -38.74 9.88 -27.03
N ILE A 544 -39.17 8.93 -26.21
CA ILE A 544 -39.31 7.52 -26.59
C ILE A 544 -40.78 7.12 -26.39
N GLY A 545 -41.47 6.87 -27.49
CA GLY A 545 -42.93 6.75 -27.48
C GLY A 545 -43.57 8.06 -27.01
N ASP A 546 -44.41 7.98 -25.98
CA ASP A 546 -45.05 9.15 -25.37
C ASP A 546 -44.29 9.70 -24.16
N GLN A 547 -43.22 9.03 -23.71
CA GLN A 547 -42.42 9.41 -22.54
C GLN A 547 -41.21 10.25 -22.94
N VAL A 548 -40.88 11.27 -22.13
CA VAL A 548 -39.67 12.10 -22.32
C VAL A 548 -38.68 11.80 -21.20
N TRP A 549 -37.57 11.18 -21.55
CA TRP A 549 -36.53 10.70 -20.63
C TRP A 549 -35.33 11.65 -20.61
N MET A 550 -34.62 11.72 -19.48
CA MET A 550 -33.21 12.11 -19.52
C MET A 550 -32.42 11.08 -20.33
N ALA A 551 -31.53 11.53 -21.20
CA ALA A 551 -30.64 10.67 -21.99
C ALA A 551 -29.29 10.40 -21.29
N GLU A 552 -29.06 11.00 -20.14
CA GLU A 552 -27.88 10.78 -19.30
C GLU A 552 -28.27 10.64 -17.83
N ASN A 553 -27.39 10.10 -17.01
CA ASN A 553 -27.63 9.97 -15.57
C ASN A 553 -27.60 11.34 -14.89
N LEU A 554 -28.42 11.50 -13.85
CA LEU A 554 -28.41 12.70 -13.02
C LEU A 554 -27.02 12.89 -12.36
N ASN A 555 -26.53 14.12 -12.33
CA ASN A 555 -25.24 14.50 -11.74
C ASN A 555 -25.41 15.69 -10.77
N TYR A 556 -26.50 15.70 -10.01
CA TYR A 556 -26.79 16.72 -9.00
C TYR A 556 -26.16 16.34 -7.66
N ALA A 557 -25.23 17.15 -7.17
CA ALA A 557 -24.49 16.88 -5.93
C ALA A 557 -25.28 17.19 -4.65
N GLY A 558 -26.37 17.97 -4.75
CA GLY A 558 -26.96 18.64 -3.60
C GLY A 558 -26.22 19.93 -3.24
N PRO A 559 -26.77 20.75 -2.31
CA PRO A 559 -26.16 22.03 -1.93
C PRO A 559 -24.78 21.92 -1.28
N ASN A 560 -24.51 20.81 -0.58
CA ASN A 560 -23.27 20.58 0.17
C ASN A 560 -22.44 19.38 -0.34
N ASP A 561 -22.79 18.79 -1.48
CA ASP A 561 -22.14 17.57 -2.01
C ASP A 561 -22.19 16.36 -1.05
N ASP A 562 -23.28 16.20 -0.31
CA ASP A 562 -23.44 15.22 0.78
C ASP A 562 -24.54 14.18 0.53
N ILE A 563 -25.34 14.33 -0.53
CA ILE A 563 -26.48 13.44 -0.83
C ILE A 563 -26.19 12.37 -1.90
N SER A 564 -24.97 12.36 -2.44
CA SER A 564 -24.61 11.53 -3.59
C SER A 564 -23.11 11.28 -3.65
N ARG A 565 -22.68 10.28 -4.42
CA ARG A 565 -21.27 9.92 -4.56
C ARG A 565 -20.86 9.73 -6.01
N CYS A 566 -19.57 9.96 -6.28
CA CYS A 566 -18.93 9.51 -7.50
C CYS A 566 -18.58 8.03 -7.37
N TYR A 567 -18.47 7.33 -8.49
CA TYR A 567 -17.95 5.96 -8.47
C TYR A 567 -16.51 5.99 -7.94
N GLU A 568 -16.20 5.16 -6.93
CA GLU A 568 -14.93 5.16 -6.18
C GLU A 568 -14.52 6.54 -5.64
N ASP A 569 -15.49 7.41 -5.36
CA ASP A 569 -15.28 8.79 -4.87
C ASP A 569 -14.34 9.66 -5.73
N ALA A 570 -14.13 9.28 -6.99
CA ALA A 570 -13.27 10.00 -7.92
C ALA A 570 -14.07 11.02 -8.74
N PRO A 571 -13.78 12.34 -8.67
CA PRO A 571 -14.59 13.38 -9.34
C PRO A 571 -14.79 13.18 -10.86
N VAL A 572 -13.79 12.62 -11.56
CA VAL A 572 -13.87 12.35 -13.00
C VAL A 572 -15.00 11.37 -13.35
N THR A 573 -15.33 10.45 -12.44
CA THR A 573 -16.34 9.41 -12.69
C THR A 573 -17.76 9.98 -12.67
N CYS A 574 -18.00 11.01 -11.86
CA CYS A 574 -19.25 11.77 -11.87
C CYS A 574 -19.50 12.49 -13.21
N GLU A 575 -18.45 13.05 -13.81
CA GLU A 575 -18.60 13.81 -15.06
C GLU A 575 -18.88 12.90 -16.26
N ALA A 576 -18.28 11.71 -16.30
CA ALA A 576 -18.50 10.74 -17.38
C ALA A 576 -19.75 9.87 -17.16
N GLY A 577 -20.07 9.52 -15.91
CA GLY A 577 -21.10 8.53 -15.57
C GLY A 577 -22.33 9.06 -14.85
N GLY A 578 -22.30 10.29 -14.34
CA GLY A 578 -23.29 10.77 -13.37
C GLY A 578 -23.01 10.27 -11.95
N ARG A 579 -23.89 10.66 -11.01
CA ARG A 579 -23.74 10.37 -9.58
C ARG A 579 -24.53 9.15 -9.14
N LEU A 580 -24.07 8.52 -8.07
CA LEU A 580 -24.76 7.43 -7.38
C LEU A 580 -25.52 7.99 -6.18
N TYR A 581 -26.76 7.56 -6.01
CA TYR A 581 -27.66 8.01 -4.94
C TYR A 581 -28.15 6.80 -4.15
N SER A 582 -28.46 6.96 -2.87
CA SER A 582 -29.23 5.94 -2.15
C SER A 582 -30.68 5.96 -2.60
N LEU A 583 -31.42 4.87 -2.38
CA LEU A 583 -32.85 4.82 -2.72
C LEU A 583 -33.65 5.94 -2.02
N SER A 584 -33.32 6.26 -0.76
CA SER A 584 -34.00 7.31 0.02
C SER A 584 -33.80 8.70 -0.57
N VAL A 585 -32.64 8.98 -1.16
CA VAL A 585 -32.37 10.23 -1.86
C VAL A 585 -32.99 10.20 -3.26
N ALA A 586 -32.85 9.08 -3.98
CA ALA A 586 -33.31 8.92 -5.36
C ALA A 586 -34.80 9.27 -5.54
N ASP A 587 -35.64 8.95 -4.56
CA ASP A 587 -37.09 9.22 -4.58
C ASP A 587 -37.43 10.72 -4.70
N THR A 588 -36.52 11.61 -4.29
CA THR A 588 -36.77 13.07 -4.25
C THR A 588 -35.75 13.89 -5.03
N VAL A 589 -34.76 13.26 -5.66
CA VAL A 589 -33.61 13.98 -6.25
C VAL A 589 -33.86 14.52 -7.66
N CYS A 590 -34.87 14.02 -8.37
CA CYS A 590 -35.22 14.55 -9.69
C CYS A 590 -35.69 16.02 -9.61
N PRO A 591 -35.34 16.86 -10.60
CA PRO A 591 -35.71 18.28 -10.59
C PRO A 591 -37.23 18.46 -10.81
N SER A 592 -37.75 19.64 -10.47
CA SER A 592 -39.19 19.92 -10.63
C SER A 592 -39.67 19.71 -12.09
N GLY A 593 -40.83 19.07 -12.26
CA GLY A 593 -41.34 18.64 -13.56
C GLY A 593 -40.76 17.30 -14.05
N TRP A 594 -39.95 16.65 -13.22
CA TRP A 594 -39.37 15.34 -13.45
C TRP A 594 -39.48 14.48 -12.18
N HIS A 595 -39.64 13.18 -12.36
CA HIS A 595 -39.74 12.22 -11.25
C HIS A 595 -38.83 11.02 -11.47
N LEU A 596 -38.58 10.29 -10.36
CA LEU A 596 -38.00 8.96 -10.42
C LEU A 596 -39.04 8.00 -11.04
N PRO A 597 -38.74 7.31 -12.14
CA PRO A 597 -39.73 6.48 -12.84
C PRO A 597 -40.23 5.34 -11.96
N LYS A 598 -41.46 4.90 -12.20
CA LYS A 598 -42.01 3.64 -11.66
C LYS A 598 -41.63 2.46 -12.54
N LYS A 599 -41.82 1.25 -12.00
CA LYS A 599 -41.58 0.02 -12.74
C LYS A 599 -42.48 -0.05 -13.98
N GLU A 600 -43.74 0.34 -13.85
CA GLU A 600 -44.68 0.34 -14.97
C GLU A 600 -44.23 1.29 -16.10
N GLU A 601 -43.59 2.41 -15.76
CA GLU A 601 -43.08 3.38 -16.73
C GLU A 601 -41.87 2.84 -17.48
N PHE A 602 -40.98 2.11 -16.79
CA PHE A 602 -39.94 1.35 -17.46
C PHE A 602 -40.52 0.22 -18.31
N GLU A 603 -41.57 -0.48 -17.88
CA GLU A 603 -42.21 -1.52 -18.70
C GLU A 603 -42.82 -0.97 -20.00
N ILE A 604 -43.35 0.27 -19.98
CA ILE A 604 -43.78 0.99 -21.19
C ILE A 604 -42.59 1.27 -22.11
N LEU A 605 -41.47 1.77 -21.58
CA LEU A 605 -40.23 1.97 -22.33
C LEU A 605 -39.77 0.67 -22.99
N LEU A 606 -39.66 -0.43 -22.22
CA LEU A 606 -39.22 -1.73 -22.72
C LEU A 606 -40.15 -2.27 -23.81
N THR A 607 -41.45 -2.08 -23.67
CA THR A 607 -42.44 -2.49 -24.69
C THR A 607 -42.26 -1.66 -25.98
N THR A 608 -42.05 -0.35 -25.84
CA THR A 608 -41.88 0.59 -26.96
C THR A 608 -40.65 0.25 -27.82
N VAL A 609 -39.56 -0.19 -27.19
CA VAL A 609 -38.32 -0.58 -27.90
C VAL A 609 -38.32 -2.04 -28.38
N GLY A 610 -39.49 -2.69 -28.40
CA GLY A 610 -39.66 -4.02 -28.98
C GLY A 610 -39.53 -5.18 -27.99
N GLY A 611 -39.64 -4.91 -26.69
CA GLY A 611 -39.67 -5.89 -25.62
C GLY A 611 -38.31 -6.17 -24.98
N ILE A 612 -38.34 -6.87 -23.85
CA ILE A 612 -37.18 -7.13 -22.97
C ILE A 612 -35.99 -7.83 -23.66
N ASP A 613 -36.27 -8.61 -24.70
CA ASP A 613 -35.27 -9.36 -25.46
C ASP A 613 -34.44 -8.46 -26.40
N LYS A 614 -34.98 -7.31 -26.79
CA LYS A 614 -34.30 -6.32 -27.65
C LYS A 614 -33.79 -5.12 -26.87
N ALA A 615 -34.48 -4.76 -25.79
CA ALA A 615 -34.22 -3.57 -25.01
C ALA A 615 -32.76 -3.39 -24.61
N SER A 616 -32.06 -4.47 -24.24
CA SER A 616 -30.64 -4.39 -23.90
C SER A 616 -29.81 -3.84 -25.06
N ASN A 617 -29.97 -4.33 -26.29
CA ASN A 617 -29.24 -3.79 -27.44
C ASN A 617 -29.72 -2.37 -27.83
N GLU A 618 -31.03 -2.13 -27.81
CA GLU A 618 -31.62 -0.88 -28.31
C GLU A 618 -31.43 0.33 -27.38
N LEU A 619 -31.16 0.11 -26.09
CA LEU A 619 -31.04 1.17 -25.08
C LEU A 619 -29.60 1.43 -24.60
N ARG A 620 -28.69 0.46 -24.75
CA ARG A 620 -27.27 0.64 -24.39
C ARG A 620 -26.63 1.67 -25.30
N SER A 621 -25.77 2.52 -24.72
CA SER A 621 -24.97 3.50 -25.44
C SER A 621 -24.16 2.88 -26.58
N ILE A 622 -23.87 3.69 -27.61
CA ILE A 622 -23.12 3.26 -28.81
C ILE A 622 -21.64 2.95 -28.57
N SER A 623 -21.15 3.28 -27.37
CA SER A 623 -19.78 3.07 -26.94
C SER A 623 -19.73 2.86 -25.41
N GLY A 624 -18.59 2.37 -24.93
CA GLY A 624 -18.28 2.28 -23.51
C GLY A 624 -18.77 1.02 -22.83
N TRP A 625 -19.11 -0.04 -23.57
CA TRP A 625 -19.39 -1.36 -23.00
C TRP A 625 -18.18 -2.27 -23.26
N THR A 626 -17.69 -2.92 -22.21
CA THR A 626 -16.47 -3.74 -22.28
C THR A 626 -16.57 -4.81 -23.37
N ASN A 627 -15.44 -5.14 -24.04
CA ASN A 627 -15.38 -6.15 -25.12
C ASN A 627 -16.25 -5.82 -26.36
N ASP A 628 -16.44 -4.54 -26.68
CA ASP A 628 -17.20 -4.06 -27.85
C ASP A 628 -18.68 -4.49 -27.88
N TYR A 629 -19.30 -4.68 -26.70
CA TYR A 629 -20.73 -5.05 -26.56
C TYR A 629 -21.66 -3.83 -26.51
N SER A 630 -21.25 -2.73 -27.13
CA SER A 630 -22.04 -1.51 -27.19
C SER A 630 -23.39 -1.75 -27.89
N GLY A 631 -24.40 -0.98 -27.51
CA GLY A 631 -25.73 -1.08 -28.10
C GLY A 631 -25.86 -0.31 -29.41
N SER A 632 -27.01 -0.44 -30.07
CA SER A 632 -27.40 0.43 -31.19
C SER A 632 -27.82 1.82 -30.72
N ASP A 633 -28.24 1.95 -29.45
CA ASP A 633 -28.88 3.14 -28.89
C ASP A 633 -29.91 3.76 -29.85
N ALA A 634 -30.73 2.92 -30.49
CA ALA A 634 -31.56 3.34 -31.63
C ALA A 634 -32.63 4.38 -31.26
N TYR A 635 -32.90 4.53 -29.96
CA TYR A 635 -33.86 5.47 -29.40
C TYR A 635 -33.22 6.59 -28.58
N GLY A 636 -31.88 6.62 -28.46
CA GLY A 636 -31.13 7.66 -27.75
C GLY A 636 -31.31 7.64 -26.23
N PHE A 637 -31.61 6.49 -25.63
CA PHE A 637 -31.70 6.39 -24.17
C PHE A 637 -30.31 6.48 -23.51
N SER A 638 -29.27 6.05 -24.25
CA SER A 638 -27.86 6.10 -23.87
C SER A 638 -27.60 5.54 -22.46
N ALA A 639 -28.03 4.30 -22.22
CA ALA A 639 -27.68 3.59 -21.00
C ALA A 639 -26.17 3.32 -20.99
N VAL A 640 -25.49 3.92 -20.02
CA VAL A 640 -24.04 3.81 -19.81
C VAL A 640 -23.74 2.84 -18.66
N PRO A 641 -22.72 1.97 -18.76
CA PRO A 641 -22.49 0.91 -17.78
C PRO A 641 -21.64 1.40 -16.61
N THR A 642 -22.18 2.34 -15.83
CA THR A 642 -21.46 2.92 -14.68
C THR A 642 -21.36 1.96 -13.50
N GLY A 643 -22.18 0.90 -13.46
CA GLY A 643 -22.29 0.03 -12.30
C GLY A 643 -22.95 0.74 -11.10
N GLY A 644 -22.57 0.32 -9.90
CA GLY A 644 -23.09 0.86 -8.64
C GLY A 644 -22.24 0.45 -7.44
N ALA A 645 -22.68 0.80 -6.24
CA ALA A 645 -22.02 0.43 -4.99
C ALA A 645 -22.98 -0.23 -4.00
N LEU A 646 -22.46 -1.10 -3.15
CA LEU A 646 -23.12 -1.57 -1.92
C LEU A 646 -22.48 -0.89 -0.72
N VAL A 647 -23.31 -0.35 0.18
CA VAL A 647 -22.94 0.38 1.40
C VAL A 647 -23.21 -0.53 2.60
N GLU A 648 -22.39 -0.46 3.64
CA GLU A 648 -22.52 -1.22 4.89
C GLU A 648 -22.28 -2.75 4.80
N SER A 649 -21.43 -3.21 3.87
CA SER A 649 -20.93 -4.60 3.95
C SER A 649 -19.95 -4.78 5.12
N HIS A 650 -19.84 -5.99 5.68
CA HIS A 650 -18.85 -6.31 6.75
C HIS A 650 -17.38 -6.03 6.36
N TYR A 651 -17.11 -5.67 5.10
CA TYR A 651 -15.79 -5.40 4.53
C TYR A 651 -15.61 -3.96 4.01
N GLY A 652 -16.56 -3.05 4.27
CA GLY A 652 -16.58 -1.68 3.72
C GLY A 652 -17.43 -1.56 2.45
N ASP A 653 -17.38 -0.39 1.80
CA ASP A 653 -18.14 -0.13 0.57
C ASP A 653 -17.59 -0.94 -0.61
N PHE A 654 -18.48 -1.53 -1.42
CA PHE A 654 -18.09 -2.36 -2.56
C PHE A 654 -18.67 -1.79 -3.86
N PHE A 655 -17.83 -1.15 -4.66
CA PHE A 655 -18.14 -0.70 -6.01
C PHE A 655 -18.01 -1.85 -7.00
N SER A 656 -18.99 -2.03 -7.90
CA SER A 656 -18.98 -3.16 -8.83
C SER A 656 -19.70 -2.87 -10.15
N TYR A 657 -19.51 -3.78 -11.11
CA TYR A 657 -20.16 -3.83 -12.43
C TYR A 657 -19.91 -2.67 -13.40
N SER A 658 -18.96 -1.78 -13.11
CA SER A 658 -18.55 -0.74 -14.05
C SER A 658 -18.01 -1.36 -15.35
N GLY A 659 -18.44 -0.83 -16.51
CA GLY A 659 -18.20 -1.39 -17.84
C GLY A 659 -19.14 -2.52 -18.28
N TYR A 660 -19.93 -3.10 -17.36
CA TYR A 660 -20.74 -4.30 -17.62
C TYR A 660 -22.25 -4.13 -17.42
N SER A 661 -22.68 -3.21 -16.56
CA SER A 661 -24.11 -3.05 -16.25
C SER A 661 -24.49 -1.58 -16.04
N ALA A 662 -25.66 -1.21 -16.55
CA ALA A 662 -26.36 0.02 -16.22
C ALA A 662 -27.52 -0.31 -15.29
N PHE A 663 -27.58 0.36 -14.14
CA PHE A 663 -28.63 0.19 -13.14
C PHE A 663 -29.43 1.49 -12.96
N PHE A 664 -30.74 1.35 -12.77
CA PHE A 664 -31.63 2.49 -12.53
C PHE A 664 -32.63 2.16 -11.43
N PHE A 665 -32.76 3.06 -10.46
CA PHE A 665 -33.83 2.96 -9.47
C PHE A 665 -35.21 3.19 -10.08
N SER A 666 -36.17 2.52 -9.48
CA SER A 666 -37.58 2.79 -9.62
C SER A 666 -38.16 3.28 -8.29
N SER A 667 -39.14 4.19 -8.32
CA SER A 667 -39.73 4.79 -7.11
C SER A 667 -40.53 3.80 -6.25
N ASP A 668 -40.89 2.64 -6.80
CA ASP A 668 -41.56 1.54 -6.09
C ASP A 668 -40.57 0.47 -5.57
N GLY A 669 -39.27 0.79 -5.55
CA GLY A 669 -38.22 -0.01 -4.90
C GLY A 669 -37.65 -1.13 -5.78
N TYR A 670 -37.96 -1.16 -7.07
CA TYR A 670 -37.29 -2.03 -8.04
C TYR A 670 -36.03 -1.39 -8.62
N VAL A 671 -35.15 -2.24 -9.16
CA VAL A 671 -33.98 -1.81 -9.93
C VAL A 671 -34.08 -2.40 -11.33
N LEU A 672 -34.07 -1.53 -12.35
CA LEU A 672 -33.90 -1.93 -13.74
C LEU A 672 -32.41 -2.18 -14.01
N SER A 673 -32.08 -3.36 -14.49
CA SER A 673 -30.72 -3.74 -14.89
C SER A 673 -30.64 -3.96 -16.39
N ILE A 674 -29.76 -3.22 -17.06
CA ILE A 674 -29.37 -3.46 -18.46
C ILE A 674 -27.94 -4.00 -18.43
N GLN A 675 -27.77 -5.25 -18.85
CA GLN A 675 -26.51 -5.98 -18.72
C GLN A 675 -25.89 -6.29 -20.07
N LEU A 676 -24.57 -6.37 -20.08
CA LEU A 676 -23.77 -6.75 -21.24
C LEU A 676 -24.12 -8.17 -21.72
N TRP A 677 -24.15 -9.12 -20.78
CA TRP A 677 -24.46 -10.53 -20.97
C TRP A 677 -25.80 -10.91 -20.32
N GLY A 678 -26.90 -10.33 -20.79
CA GLY A 678 -28.19 -10.63 -20.19
C GLY A 678 -29.36 -9.97 -20.87
N ARG A 679 -30.55 -10.50 -20.59
CA ARG A 679 -31.80 -9.78 -20.86
C ARG A 679 -31.89 -8.62 -19.86
N THR A 680 -32.48 -7.52 -20.31
CA THR A 680 -32.92 -6.49 -19.38
C THR A 680 -33.80 -7.14 -18.30
N SER A 681 -33.67 -6.74 -17.05
CA SER A 681 -34.44 -7.38 -15.97
C SER A 681 -34.73 -6.41 -14.85
N PHE A 682 -35.77 -6.72 -14.07
CA PHE A 682 -36.05 -6.04 -12.82
C PHE A 682 -35.65 -6.93 -11.65
N SER A 683 -34.92 -6.38 -10.69
CA SER A 683 -34.66 -6.99 -9.39
C SER A 683 -35.41 -6.24 -8.28
N GLY A 684 -35.99 -6.99 -7.33
CA GLY A 684 -36.49 -6.46 -6.04
C GLY A 684 -35.64 -7.00 -4.88
N LYS A 685 -36.19 -7.02 -3.65
CA LYS A 685 -35.53 -7.68 -2.50
C LYS A 685 -35.17 -9.13 -2.86
N GLY A 686 -33.87 -9.44 -2.89
CA GLY A 686 -33.33 -10.76 -3.25
C GLY A 686 -32.90 -10.97 -4.72
N GLY A 687 -32.64 -9.90 -5.49
CA GLY A 687 -32.00 -9.99 -6.82
C GLY A 687 -30.49 -9.68 -6.79
N ALA A 688 -29.88 -9.37 -7.95
CA ALA A 688 -28.43 -9.08 -8.07
C ALA A 688 -27.93 -7.92 -7.17
N VAL A 689 -28.86 -7.07 -6.73
CA VAL A 689 -28.71 -6.18 -5.57
C VAL A 689 -29.58 -6.78 -4.46
N ASN A 690 -28.95 -7.34 -3.42
CA ASN A 690 -29.66 -8.13 -2.39
C ASN A 690 -30.66 -7.28 -1.58
N ASP A 691 -30.32 -6.02 -1.28
CA ASP A 691 -31.22 -5.00 -0.72
C ASP A 691 -31.01 -3.64 -1.42
N PRO A 692 -32.00 -3.10 -2.14
CA PRO A 692 -31.92 -1.78 -2.77
C PRO A 692 -31.67 -0.61 -1.79
N ASN A 693 -31.97 -0.79 -0.50
CA ASN A 693 -31.70 0.23 0.52
C ASN A 693 -30.22 0.34 0.89
N GLU A 694 -29.45 -0.71 0.62
CA GLU A 694 -28.01 -0.80 0.88
C GLU A 694 -27.20 -0.48 -0.39
N ALA A 695 -27.83 0.03 -1.45
CA ALA A 695 -27.19 0.29 -2.74
C ALA A 695 -27.12 1.78 -3.07
N LEU A 696 -26.03 2.19 -3.73
CA LEU A 696 -25.91 3.46 -4.42
C LEU A 696 -25.92 3.22 -5.92
N LEU A 697 -26.95 3.72 -6.60
CA LEU A 697 -27.14 3.52 -8.05
C LEU A 697 -27.39 4.85 -8.77
N PRO A 698 -27.13 4.91 -10.08
CA PRO A 698 -27.50 6.07 -10.90
C PRO A 698 -29.01 6.31 -10.94
N VAL A 699 -29.39 7.58 -11.06
CA VAL A 699 -30.77 8.02 -11.24
C VAL A 699 -30.99 8.52 -12.67
N ARG A 700 -32.10 8.08 -13.28
CA ARG A 700 -32.55 8.48 -14.62
C ARG A 700 -33.97 9.02 -14.52
N CYS A 701 -34.14 10.33 -14.59
CA CYS A 701 -35.45 10.96 -14.38
C CYS A 701 -36.32 10.92 -15.64
N LEU A 702 -37.63 10.83 -15.43
CA LEU A 702 -38.67 10.90 -16.45
C LEU A 702 -39.48 12.19 -16.27
N LYS A 703 -39.84 12.86 -17.38
CA LYS A 703 -40.64 14.10 -17.32
C LYS A 703 -42.07 13.80 -16.89
N ASP A 704 -42.64 14.64 -16.02
CA ASP A 704 -44.04 14.55 -15.62
C ASP A 704 -44.97 14.68 -16.84
N ALA A 705 -46.06 13.90 -16.85
CA ALA A 705 -47.10 14.04 -17.85
C ALA A 705 -47.84 15.39 -17.67
N GLU A 706 -48.06 16.11 -18.77
CA GLU A 706 -48.82 17.37 -18.80
C GLU A 706 -50.32 17.18 -18.62
#